data_AF-A0A433J6X7-F1
#
_entry.id   AF-A0A433J6X7-F1
#
_cell.length_a   1.000
_cell.length_b   1.000
_cell.length_c   1.000
_cell.angle_alpha   90.00
_cell.angle_beta   90.00
_cell.angle_gamma   90.00
#
_symmetry.space_group_name_H-M   'P 1'
#
loop_
_entity.id
_entity.type
_entity.pdbx_description
1 polymer ?
#
loop_
_entity_poly.entity_id
_entity_poly.type
_entity_poly.pdbx_seq_one_letter_code
_entity_poly.pdbx_strand_id
1 'polypeptide(L)'
;MSDTLIGTTTNDAATISTTDGSLLLVTGIETLIGNAIGTDVATLGGTSGNTILVDLIETLTGSATLDVVGTFSTVGATILVSSIETLIGNTGLDVYSVTAGSTMLVSALETLIGVGSSTDIITLGSAGSTIVVGALETLTGSAVTDVVTLAAGGNTSVVFSVETLTGGAGADTILLGGSVGSTILASNLESLVGGTGKDVVTFAAGGNSTVVVGIETLVGGTGNDAVTLTSGGTVLVSALETLIGGVATVDIVTLTGAGNTLLVSALETLVGSAGNDVVSLTGGSTLSVSAVETLIGAGAGFDIVTLTGTGSTTFVSALETLTGTAGSDVVTLGTIGNTLALNAIETLTGGLGLDAVWFGSAGNTVLVSGVETLGGNAGTDIVYVGSAGSTMVIGFVDVLVGSDTAIDAIALTNIAGPNTLVIRGVETLVGGSTAVDTITLANTGNTLLVASIETLVGGTATDIVTLGGTAGNTLLISSIETLTGSSATDVAVLSAAGNTLLASGIETITGGAGNDLVFLGTAGGALLVTGTEILVGGTGTDIVSLGSAGNSIIVRDLETLTGGVGTDLVTLGNTGNTLLVSSIESLVGGTATDAVTLGTLGNTLVVSALETLTGGVGTDVVSLGSAGSTLVVSALDTLTGGAGTDIIRIGVTTGSNLLASSIETLVGNTGADIVTLGSAGNTLLALVLETITGGAGTDLVFLGSAGSSLLVSAVELLIGGTGTDVVTLGGANNTIIVRDLETVTGSGGIDTVTLGNTGNTLVVSALETLVGGTGTDVVAIGTVGGALLVSSVETLTGNTGVDTITLGSAGNTLLTSALETITGGAGTDLVFLGTAGGALQVSAVELLIGNTGTDVVTLAGNGNTIVVRDLETLTGSAGNDLVTLGNTGNTLAVSALETLVGGTGTDAISINVTTGSNLLVSAIETLTGNTGADIVTLGSAGNTLVVSALETLTGGAGTDVIRIGVTTGSDLLVSSVETLVGNTGADIVTLGSAGNTLLALALETITGGAGTDLVFLGSAGNSLLVSAVELLIGGTGTDVVTLGGANNTIIVRDLETVTGSGGIDTVTLGNTGNTLVVSALETL
;
A
#
# COMPACT_ATOMS: atom_id res chain seq x y z
N MET A 1 33.91 12.66 -109.08
CA MET A 1 34.62 12.17 -110.29
C MET A 1 33.58 11.42 -111.10
N SER A 2 33.83 10.30 -111.80
CA SER A 2 32.73 9.45 -112.31
C SER A 2 31.82 9.02 -111.14
N ASP A 3 30.49 9.02 -111.32
CA ASP A 3 29.46 8.58 -110.33
C ASP A 3 29.65 7.14 -109.81
N THR A 4 30.58 6.40 -110.40
CA THR A 4 31.07 5.13 -109.88
C THR A 4 32.49 4.98 -110.38
N LEU A 5 33.46 4.80 -109.48
CA LEU A 5 34.83 4.48 -109.87
C LEU A 5 35.04 2.97 -109.72
N ILE A 6 34.72 2.24 -110.80
CA ILE A 6 35.01 0.81 -110.91
C ILE A 6 36.36 0.68 -111.63
N GLY A 7 37.38 0.14 -110.95
CA GLY A 7 38.69 -0.09 -111.56
C GLY A 7 38.59 -0.96 -112.82
N THR A 8 39.09 -0.48 -113.97
CA THR A 8 39.13 -1.26 -115.22
C THR A 8 40.50 -1.89 -115.45
N THR A 9 40.53 -2.97 -116.21
CA THR A 9 41.44 -4.12 -116.07
C THR A 9 42.94 -3.92 -116.38
N THR A 10 43.49 -2.71 -116.51
CA THR A 10 44.94 -2.54 -116.74
C THR A 10 45.63 -1.27 -116.19
N ASN A 11 44.98 -0.42 -115.39
CA ASN A 11 45.68 0.56 -114.52
C ASN A 11 44.73 1.19 -113.48
N ASP A 12 45.27 1.37 -112.27
CA ASP A 12 44.66 1.60 -110.95
C ASP A 12 43.51 2.63 -110.81
N ALA A 13 42.58 2.32 -109.90
CA ALA A 13 41.82 3.30 -109.14
C ALA A 13 42.61 3.61 -107.84
N ALA A 14 43.57 4.53 -107.94
CA ALA A 14 44.24 5.24 -106.84
C ALA A 14 45.16 4.46 -105.88
N THR A 15 46.23 3.81 -106.38
CA THR A 15 47.42 3.55 -105.55
C THR A 15 48.14 4.89 -105.27
N ILE A 16 47.85 5.56 -104.16
CA ILE A 16 48.49 6.83 -103.79
C ILE A 16 49.53 6.58 -102.70
N SER A 17 50.73 6.15 -103.10
CA SER A 17 51.90 6.12 -102.21
C SER A 17 52.37 7.55 -101.95
N THR A 18 52.05 8.10 -100.79
CA THR A 18 52.55 9.41 -100.36
C THR A 18 53.90 9.30 -99.67
N THR A 19 54.77 10.30 -99.82
CA THR A 19 56.02 10.44 -99.03
C THR A 19 55.74 11.22 -97.75
N ASP A 20 56.53 10.96 -96.69
CA ASP A 20 56.35 11.44 -95.30
C ASP A 20 55.63 12.79 -95.11
N GLY A 21 54.60 12.82 -94.24
CA GLY A 21 53.89 14.05 -93.81
C GLY A 21 52.79 14.52 -94.76
N SER A 22 52.26 13.62 -95.59
CA SER A 22 51.27 13.96 -96.62
C SER A 22 49.83 13.85 -96.11
N LEU A 23 48.97 14.74 -96.61
CA LEU A 23 47.50 14.67 -96.51
C LEU A 23 46.97 14.02 -97.79
N LEU A 24 46.33 12.87 -97.66
CA LEU A 24 45.57 12.25 -98.75
C LEU A 24 44.08 12.58 -98.55
N LEU A 25 43.52 13.39 -99.44
CA LEU A 25 42.11 13.72 -99.48
C LEU A 25 41.42 12.88 -100.57
N VAL A 26 40.53 11.98 -100.18
CA VAL A 26 39.64 11.24 -101.09
C VAL A 26 38.24 11.81 -100.90
N THR A 27 37.73 12.56 -101.90
CA THR A 27 36.39 13.17 -101.79
C THR A 27 35.60 13.24 -103.09
N GLY A 28 34.26 13.17 -102.98
CA GLY A 28 33.31 13.32 -104.08
C GLY A 28 33.22 12.09 -104.99
N ILE A 29 33.15 10.91 -104.39
CA ILE A 29 33.01 9.62 -105.07
C ILE A 29 31.79 8.90 -104.51
N GLU A 30 30.71 8.76 -105.28
CA GLU A 30 29.48 8.10 -104.84
C GLU A 30 29.70 6.63 -104.46
N THR A 31 30.48 5.88 -105.25
CA THR A 31 30.80 4.49 -104.92
C THR A 31 32.23 4.14 -105.34
N LEU A 32 33.02 3.66 -104.37
CA LEU A 32 34.38 3.17 -104.58
C LEU A 32 34.43 1.67 -104.30
N ILE A 33 34.61 0.88 -105.37
CA ILE A 33 34.67 -0.58 -105.31
C ILE A 33 36.08 -1.01 -105.70
N GLY A 34 36.78 -1.69 -104.78
CA GLY A 34 38.10 -2.26 -105.05
C GLY A 34 38.06 -3.29 -106.18
N ASN A 35 39.10 -3.31 -107.04
CA ASN A 35 39.17 -4.29 -108.12
C ASN A 35 39.47 -5.71 -107.55
N ALA A 36 39.14 -6.77 -108.29
CA ALA A 36 39.35 -8.16 -107.86
C ALA A 36 40.81 -8.65 -107.97
N ILE A 37 41.74 -7.82 -108.44
CA ILE A 37 43.11 -8.19 -108.82
C ILE A 37 44.11 -7.03 -108.56
N GLY A 38 44.33 -6.68 -107.28
CA GLY A 38 45.67 -6.39 -106.77
C GLY A 38 46.14 -4.94 -106.52
N THR A 39 45.45 -4.19 -105.65
CA THR A 39 46.00 -3.18 -104.69
C THR A 39 44.90 -2.78 -103.68
N ASP A 40 45.24 -2.45 -102.41
CA ASP A 40 44.26 -1.92 -101.43
C ASP A 40 43.57 -0.66 -101.98
N VAL A 41 42.38 -0.33 -101.47
CA VAL A 41 41.69 0.92 -101.89
C VAL A 41 42.46 2.16 -101.42
N ALA A 42 43.10 2.08 -100.24
CA ALA A 42 44.05 3.07 -99.76
C ALA A 42 45.11 2.43 -98.84
N THR A 43 46.37 2.43 -99.28
CA THR A 43 47.52 1.97 -98.48
C THR A 43 48.38 3.15 -98.04
N LEU A 44 48.67 3.29 -96.74
CA LEU A 44 49.69 4.22 -96.25
C LEU A 44 51.02 3.50 -95.96
N GLY A 45 52.07 3.92 -96.67
CA GLY A 45 53.46 3.63 -96.32
C GLY A 45 54.20 4.92 -95.94
N GLY A 46 54.98 4.91 -94.87
CA GLY A 46 55.79 6.06 -94.42
C GLY A 46 56.34 5.89 -93.01
N THR A 47 57.33 6.69 -92.63
CA THR A 47 57.99 6.60 -91.30
C THR A 47 57.56 7.71 -90.33
N SER A 48 56.65 8.60 -90.76
CA SER A 48 56.13 9.74 -89.99
C SER A 48 54.62 9.92 -90.19
N GLY A 49 53.95 10.53 -89.20
CA GLY A 49 52.48 10.61 -89.08
C GLY A 49 51.75 11.21 -90.28
N ASN A 50 51.20 10.33 -91.11
CA ASN A 50 50.39 10.69 -92.27
C ASN A 50 48.91 10.83 -91.88
N THR A 51 48.18 11.68 -92.60
CA THR A 51 46.73 11.84 -92.43
C THR A 51 45.99 11.45 -93.70
N ILE A 52 45.05 10.51 -93.60
CA ILE A 52 44.03 10.30 -94.63
C ILE A 52 42.76 10.99 -94.17
N LEU A 53 42.16 11.77 -95.07
CA LEU A 53 40.77 12.20 -94.97
C LEU A 53 39.99 11.51 -96.09
N VAL A 54 39.15 10.54 -95.74
CA VAL A 54 38.14 9.96 -96.63
C VAL A 54 36.84 10.69 -96.34
N ASP A 55 36.30 11.44 -97.30
CA ASP A 55 35.19 12.38 -97.07
C ASP A 55 34.20 12.45 -98.26
N LEU A 56 32.88 12.32 -98.06
CA LEU A 56 31.85 12.18 -99.12
C LEU A 56 31.99 10.91 -99.98
N ILE A 57 31.70 9.73 -99.40
CA ILE A 57 31.59 8.46 -100.16
C ILE A 57 30.31 7.70 -99.77
N GLU A 58 29.32 7.54 -100.67
CA GLU A 58 28.06 6.85 -100.30
C GLU A 58 28.28 5.36 -99.99
N THR A 59 29.17 4.68 -100.70
CA THR A 59 29.47 3.26 -100.42
C THR A 59 30.92 2.90 -100.72
N LEU A 60 31.59 2.33 -99.72
CA LEU A 60 32.94 1.76 -99.85
C LEU A 60 32.87 0.26 -99.55
N THR A 61 33.36 -0.56 -100.49
CA THR A 61 33.31 -2.04 -100.40
C THR A 61 34.68 -2.64 -100.73
N GLY A 62 35.19 -3.48 -99.82
CA GLY A 62 36.51 -4.12 -99.95
C GLY A 62 36.58 -5.23 -101.01
N SER A 63 37.81 -5.53 -101.46
CA SER A 63 38.08 -6.64 -102.39
C SER A 63 38.25 -7.98 -101.65
N ALA A 64 38.18 -9.11 -102.36
CA ALA A 64 38.23 -10.45 -101.76
C ALA A 64 39.58 -10.86 -101.15
N THR A 65 40.62 -10.01 -101.22
CA THR A 65 41.99 -10.40 -100.86
C THR A 65 42.77 -9.39 -100.03
N LEU A 66 42.25 -8.18 -99.76
CA LEU A 66 42.99 -7.07 -99.13
C LEU A 66 42.05 -6.11 -98.35
N ASP A 67 42.53 -5.50 -97.25
CA ASP A 67 41.77 -4.61 -96.34
C ASP A 67 41.21 -3.38 -97.09
N VAL A 68 40.13 -2.77 -96.58
CA VAL A 68 39.59 -1.54 -97.18
C VAL A 68 40.54 -0.36 -96.95
N VAL A 69 41.05 -0.22 -95.72
CA VAL A 69 42.08 0.77 -95.37
C VAL A 69 43.09 0.12 -94.41
N GLY A 70 44.34 0.01 -94.86
CA GLY A 70 45.45 -0.57 -94.09
C GLY A 70 46.54 0.45 -93.80
N THR A 71 47.03 0.47 -92.55
CA THR A 71 48.26 1.19 -92.18
C THR A 71 49.39 0.22 -91.92
N PHE A 72 50.55 0.47 -92.53
CA PHE A 72 51.79 -0.28 -92.25
C PHE A 72 52.82 0.57 -91.48
N SER A 73 52.41 1.70 -90.89
CA SER A 73 53.33 2.66 -90.23
C SER A 73 53.63 2.25 -88.79
N THR A 74 54.90 2.38 -88.40
CA THR A 74 55.39 2.05 -87.05
C THR A 74 55.23 3.19 -86.03
N VAL A 75 54.77 4.39 -86.42
CA VAL A 75 54.52 5.51 -85.48
C VAL A 75 53.45 6.49 -86.02
N GLY A 76 52.32 6.64 -85.29
CA GLY A 76 51.52 7.87 -85.24
C GLY A 76 50.74 8.31 -86.48
N ALA A 77 50.03 7.41 -87.16
CA ALA A 77 49.13 7.81 -88.25
C ALA A 77 47.77 8.29 -87.70
N THR A 78 47.17 9.31 -88.35
CA THR A 78 45.78 9.71 -88.09
C THR A 78 44.93 9.34 -89.30
N ILE A 79 43.99 8.41 -89.14
CA ILE A 79 42.98 8.15 -90.17
C ILE A 79 41.73 8.91 -89.78
N LEU A 80 41.29 9.86 -90.61
CA LEU A 80 39.98 10.50 -90.53
C LEU A 80 39.08 9.93 -91.62
N VAL A 81 37.97 9.35 -91.20
CA VAL A 81 36.92 8.85 -92.08
C VAL A 81 35.67 9.63 -91.74
N SER A 82 35.17 10.44 -92.68
CA SER A 82 33.96 11.25 -92.50
C SER A 82 32.98 11.18 -93.66
N SER A 83 31.69 11.41 -93.38
CA SER A 83 30.63 11.51 -94.39
C SER A 83 30.60 10.33 -95.37
N ILE A 84 30.43 9.12 -94.81
CA ILE A 84 30.27 7.88 -95.58
C ILE A 84 28.90 7.26 -95.26
N GLU A 85 28.00 7.07 -96.22
CA GLU A 85 26.69 6.48 -95.91
C GLU A 85 26.77 4.99 -95.53
N THR A 86 27.61 4.17 -96.19
CA THR A 86 27.72 2.75 -95.83
C THR A 86 29.10 2.16 -96.09
N LEU A 87 29.64 1.48 -95.08
CA LEU A 87 30.89 0.74 -95.17
C LEU A 87 30.65 -0.75 -94.88
N ILE A 88 31.00 -1.60 -95.86
CA ILE A 88 30.72 -3.04 -95.83
C ILE A 88 32.02 -3.83 -95.98
N GLY A 89 32.32 -4.69 -95.00
CA GLY A 89 33.45 -5.63 -95.04
C GLY A 89 33.31 -6.75 -96.09
N ASN A 90 34.35 -7.56 -96.29
CA ASN A 90 34.38 -8.67 -97.26
C ASN A 90 34.94 -9.94 -96.59
N THR A 91 34.56 -11.10 -97.13
CA THR A 91 34.92 -12.50 -96.83
C THR A 91 36.40 -12.90 -96.64
N GLY A 92 37.31 -12.03 -96.20
CA GLY A 92 38.68 -12.47 -95.94
C GLY A 92 39.61 -11.60 -95.09
N LEU A 93 39.34 -10.30 -94.89
CA LEU A 93 40.25 -9.35 -94.23
C LEU A 93 39.50 -8.17 -93.56
N ASP A 94 40.16 -7.43 -92.66
CA ASP A 94 39.53 -6.44 -91.77
C ASP A 94 39.05 -5.19 -92.55
N VAL A 95 38.02 -4.48 -92.07
CA VAL A 95 37.64 -3.18 -92.66
C VAL A 95 38.74 -2.15 -92.37
N TYR A 96 39.28 -2.17 -91.15
CA TYR A 96 40.38 -1.32 -90.71
C TYR A 96 41.39 -2.11 -89.85
N SER A 97 42.66 -2.07 -90.23
CA SER A 97 43.77 -2.58 -89.39
C SER A 97 44.75 -1.46 -89.05
N VAL A 98 44.95 -1.22 -87.75
CA VAL A 98 45.78 -0.12 -87.24
C VAL A 98 47.01 -0.64 -86.50
N THR A 99 48.19 -0.30 -87.02
CA THR A 99 49.48 -0.60 -86.38
C THR A 99 49.86 0.42 -85.29
N ALA A 100 50.72 -0.02 -84.37
CA ALA A 100 51.06 0.61 -83.07
C ALA A 100 51.12 2.16 -83.03
N GLY A 101 50.47 2.75 -82.02
CA GLY A 101 50.58 4.17 -81.64
C GLY A 101 49.82 5.16 -82.54
N SER A 102 48.79 4.69 -83.24
CA SER A 102 48.02 5.48 -84.22
C SER A 102 46.63 5.87 -83.69
N THR A 103 46.05 6.93 -84.27
CA THR A 103 44.70 7.40 -83.94
C THR A 103 43.77 7.22 -85.14
N MET A 104 42.62 6.58 -84.94
CA MET A 104 41.56 6.50 -85.93
C MET A 104 40.37 7.31 -85.46
N LEU A 105 39.90 8.25 -86.28
CA LEU A 105 38.68 9.02 -86.08
C LEU A 105 37.69 8.64 -87.17
N VAL A 106 36.57 8.03 -86.79
CA VAL A 106 35.44 7.76 -87.69
C VAL A 106 34.30 8.69 -87.25
N SER A 107 33.77 9.54 -88.13
CA SER A 107 32.68 10.48 -87.80
C SER A 107 31.65 10.64 -88.91
N ALA A 108 30.35 10.69 -88.63
CA ALA A 108 29.30 10.87 -89.66
C ALA A 108 29.29 9.71 -90.68
N LEU A 109 29.07 8.49 -90.18
CA LEU A 109 28.93 7.26 -90.96
C LEU A 109 27.52 6.72 -90.71
N GLU A 110 26.63 6.60 -91.70
CA GLU A 110 25.25 6.11 -91.41
C GLU A 110 25.22 4.62 -91.01
N THR A 111 26.00 3.74 -91.65
CA THR A 111 25.96 2.30 -91.31
C THR A 111 27.30 1.59 -91.54
N LEU A 112 27.76 0.85 -90.52
CA LEU A 112 28.94 -0.02 -90.60
C LEU A 112 28.55 -1.49 -90.35
N ILE A 113 28.78 -2.35 -91.35
CA ILE A 113 28.37 -3.77 -91.31
C ILE A 113 29.56 -4.69 -91.60
N GLY A 114 29.88 -5.57 -90.67
CA GLY A 114 30.79 -6.69 -90.91
C GLY A 114 30.06 -7.83 -91.62
N VAL A 115 30.53 -8.23 -92.81
CA VAL A 115 30.00 -9.41 -93.53
C VAL A 115 31.15 -10.37 -93.87
N GLY A 116 31.30 -11.45 -93.08
CA GLY A 116 32.37 -12.41 -93.31
C GLY A 116 32.56 -13.41 -92.16
N SER A 117 33.34 -14.46 -92.40
CA SER A 117 33.46 -15.63 -91.53
C SER A 117 34.81 -15.76 -90.80
N SER A 118 35.68 -14.74 -90.79
CA SER A 118 37.04 -14.91 -90.24
C SER A 118 37.85 -13.68 -89.81
N THR A 119 37.32 -12.44 -89.87
CA THR A 119 38.12 -11.21 -89.62
C THR A 119 37.28 -10.08 -89.03
N ASP A 120 37.89 -9.23 -88.18
CA ASP A 120 37.21 -8.22 -87.35
C ASP A 120 36.92 -6.92 -88.16
N ILE A 121 35.95 -6.11 -87.75
CA ILE A 121 35.72 -4.81 -88.44
C ILE A 121 36.90 -3.88 -88.18
N ILE A 122 37.37 -3.80 -86.94
CA ILE A 122 38.51 -2.97 -86.54
C ILE A 122 39.43 -3.73 -85.59
N THR A 123 40.70 -3.88 -85.97
CA THR A 123 41.74 -4.45 -85.12
C THR A 123 42.76 -3.38 -84.71
N LEU A 124 42.97 -3.20 -83.40
CA LEU A 124 44.00 -2.32 -82.85
C LEU A 124 45.20 -3.14 -82.34
N GLY A 125 46.39 -2.88 -82.91
CA GLY A 125 47.63 -3.53 -82.53
C GLY A 125 48.13 -3.19 -81.11
N SER A 126 49.22 -3.86 -80.71
CA SER A 126 49.82 -3.72 -79.37
C SER A 126 50.72 -2.47 -79.27
N ALA A 127 50.20 -1.36 -78.70
CA ALA A 127 50.93 -0.28 -77.98
C ALA A 127 50.15 1.06 -77.94
N GLY A 128 49.11 1.18 -77.12
CA GLY A 128 48.47 2.47 -76.79
C GLY A 128 47.79 3.21 -77.94
N SER A 129 47.23 2.48 -78.91
CA SER A 129 46.45 3.08 -80.00
C SER A 129 45.10 3.60 -79.50
N THR A 130 44.61 4.68 -80.12
CA THR A 130 43.30 5.28 -79.80
C THR A 130 42.37 5.16 -81.00
N ILE A 131 41.20 4.57 -80.82
CA ILE A 131 40.11 4.73 -81.79
C ILE A 131 39.03 5.62 -81.20
N VAL A 132 38.50 6.50 -82.02
CA VAL A 132 37.34 7.32 -81.70
C VAL A 132 36.32 7.12 -82.81
N VAL A 133 35.18 6.49 -82.49
CA VAL A 133 34.04 6.30 -83.39
C VAL A 133 32.93 7.24 -82.93
N GLY A 134 32.50 8.15 -83.80
CA GLY A 134 31.58 9.25 -83.50
C GLY A 134 30.42 9.35 -84.50
N ALA A 135 29.22 9.77 -84.09
CA ALA A 135 28.11 10.13 -85.00
C ALA A 135 27.78 9.03 -86.04
N LEU A 136 27.29 7.87 -85.56
CA LEU A 136 26.97 6.69 -86.37
C LEU A 136 25.55 6.18 -86.08
N GLU A 137 24.66 6.06 -87.07
CA GLU A 137 23.29 5.58 -86.83
C GLU A 137 23.24 4.11 -86.41
N THR A 138 23.99 3.19 -87.03
CA THR A 138 23.94 1.76 -86.66
C THR A 138 25.27 1.04 -86.85
N LEU A 139 25.71 0.32 -85.81
CA LEU A 139 26.89 -0.55 -85.81
C LEU A 139 26.49 -2.00 -85.47
N THR A 140 26.73 -2.94 -86.39
CA THR A 140 26.27 -4.34 -86.27
C THR A 140 27.40 -5.35 -86.51
N GLY A 141 27.64 -6.24 -85.54
CA GLY A 141 28.57 -7.38 -85.66
C GLY A 141 27.97 -8.60 -86.39
N SER A 142 28.82 -9.52 -86.86
CA SER A 142 28.39 -10.74 -87.58
C SER A 142 28.44 -12.00 -86.69
N ALA A 143 28.08 -13.17 -87.23
CA ALA A 143 28.03 -14.43 -86.49
C ALA A 143 29.40 -14.99 -86.04
N VAL A 144 30.52 -14.42 -86.48
CA VAL A 144 31.87 -14.98 -86.21
C VAL A 144 32.96 -13.90 -86.01
N THR A 145 32.64 -12.61 -86.07
CA THR A 145 33.62 -11.52 -86.18
C THR A 145 33.32 -10.41 -85.17
N ASP A 146 34.33 -9.97 -84.41
CA ASP A 146 34.20 -8.89 -83.44
C ASP A 146 34.14 -7.52 -84.16
N VAL A 147 33.40 -6.54 -83.63
CA VAL A 147 33.35 -5.19 -84.24
C VAL A 147 34.64 -4.41 -83.93
N VAL A 148 35.10 -4.47 -82.68
CA VAL A 148 36.38 -3.89 -82.27
C VAL A 148 37.15 -4.88 -81.39
N THR A 149 38.34 -5.29 -81.85
CA THR A 149 39.28 -6.09 -81.05
C THR A 149 40.45 -5.22 -80.58
N LEU A 150 40.60 -5.09 -79.26
CA LEU A 150 41.71 -4.38 -78.63
C LEU A 150 42.76 -5.39 -78.16
N ALA A 151 43.94 -5.43 -78.81
CA ALA A 151 45.07 -6.23 -78.33
C ALA A 151 45.71 -5.63 -77.05
N ALA A 152 46.60 -6.38 -76.40
CA ALA A 152 47.25 -5.97 -75.14
C ALA A 152 48.11 -4.69 -75.30
N GLY A 153 48.01 -3.74 -74.35
CA GLY A 153 48.94 -2.60 -74.25
C GLY A 153 48.34 -1.23 -73.90
N GLY A 154 47.26 -1.13 -73.12
CA GLY A 154 46.70 0.17 -72.68
C GLY A 154 46.00 0.96 -73.79
N ASN A 155 45.25 0.27 -74.66
CA ASN A 155 44.54 0.89 -75.76
C ASN A 155 43.28 1.61 -75.27
N THR A 156 42.92 2.73 -75.92
CA THR A 156 41.71 3.49 -75.61
C THR A 156 40.74 3.41 -76.78
N SER A 157 39.54 2.88 -76.54
CA SER A 157 38.44 2.94 -77.49
C SER A 157 37.42 3.96 -76.99
N VAL A 158 37.11 4.98 -77.80
CA VAL A 158 36.07 5.97 -77.51
C VAL A 158 34.96 5.79 -78.54
N VAL A 159 33.76 5.45 -78.10
CA VAL A 159 32.56 5.40 -78.94
C VAL A 159 31.64 6.52 -78.46
N PHE A 160 31.24 7.46 -79.30
CA PHE A 160 30.38 8.56 -78.89
C PHE A 160 29.30 8.91 -79.92
N SER A 161 28.08 9.27 -79.49
CA SER A 161 26.98 9.63 -80.39
C SER A 161 26.64 8.54 -81.42
N VAL A 162 26.32 7.33 -80.97
CA VAL A 162 25.93 6.21 -81.85
C VAL A 162 24.49 5.79 -81.51
N GLU A 163 23.57 5.77 -82.49
CA GLU A 163 22.13 5.56 -82.19
C GLU A 163 21.84 4.11 -81.77
N THR A 164 22.42 3.10 -82.41
CA THR A 164 22.19 1.69 -82.00
C THR A 164 23.42 0.81 -82.21
N LEU A 165 23.82 0.10 -81.15
CA LEU A 165 24.88 -0.90 -81.17
C LEU A 165 24.28 -2.28 -80.85
N THR A 166 24.33 -3.20 -81.83
CA THR A 166 23.69 -4.54 -81.71
C THR A 166 24.73 -5.67 -81.82
N GLY A 167 24.71 -6.60 -80.86
CA GLY A 167 25.57 -7.79 -80.87
C GLY A 167 25.13 -8.86 -81.89
N GLY A 168 26.11 -9.57 -82.47
CA GLY A 168 25.89 -10.64 -83.46
C GLY A 168 25.65 -12.03 -82.85
N ALA A 169 25.53 -13.05 -83.71
CA ALA A 169 25.16 -14.42 -83.33
C ALA A 169 26.32 -15.33 -82.84
N GLY A 170 27.56 -14.82 -82.69
CA GLY A 170 28.66 -15.69 -82.24
C GLY A 170 30.00 -15.07 -81.83
N ALA A 171 30.14 -13.74 -81.77
CA ALA A 171 31.35 -13.06 -81.30
C ALA A 171 30.97 -11.69 -80.66
N ASP A 172 31.89 -11.11 -79.89
CA ASP A 172 31.63 -9.96 -79.02
C ASP A 172 31.60 -8.65 -79.83
N THR A 173 30.78 -7.67 -79.46
CA THR A 173 30.84 -6.36 -80.15
C THR A 173 32.17 -5.67 -79.87
N ILE A 174 32.67 -5.74 -78.63
CA ILE A 174 34.02 -5.29 -78.28
C ILE A 174 34.73 -6.34 -77.41
N LEU A 175 35.83 -6.90 -77.92
CA LEU A 175 36.69 -7.85 -77.19
C LEU A 175 37.98 -7.17 -76.74
N LEU A 176 38.27 -7.21 -75.43
CA LEU A 176 39.57 -6.77 -74.88
C LEU A 176 40.48 -7.96 -74.60
N GLY A 177 41.43 -8.20 -75.51
CA GLY A 177 42.42 -9.26 -75.38
C GLY A 177 43.67 -8.82 -74.61
N GLY A 178 43.78 -9.21 -73.34
CA GLY A 178 45.07 -9.24 -72.63
C GLY A 178 45.19 -8.43 -71.33
N SER A 179 46.36 -8.55 -70.71
CA SER A 179 46.57 -8.42 -69.26
C SER A 179 46.98 -7.04 -68.72
N VAL A 180 46.69 -5.94 -69.43
CA VAL A 180 47.02 -4.58 -68.91
C VAL A 180 46.16 -3.45 -69.50
N GLY A 181 45.27 -2.90 -68.66
CA GLY A 181 44.93 -1.47 -68.55
C GLY A 181 44.25 -0.77 -69.74
N SER A 182 43.48 -1.47 -70.56
CA SER A 182 42.72 -0.83 -71.66
C SER A 182 41.45 -0.15 -71.14
N THR A 183 41.09 0.98 -71.75
CA THR A 183 39.90 1.78 -71.38
C THR A 183 38.91 1.87 -72.54
N ILE A 184 37.65 1.54 -72.30
CA ILE A 184 36.55 1.89 -73.23
C ILE A 184 35.74 3.03 -72.63
N LEU A 185 35.58 4.12 -73.38
CA LEU A 185 34.65 5.21 -73.09
C LEU A 185 33.51 5.13 -74.11
N ALA A 186 32.30 4.77 -73.69
CA ALA A 186 31.11 4.85 -74.52
C ALA A 186 30.23 6.01 -74.02
N SER A 187 29.83 6.95 -74.89
CA SER A 187 28.96 8.07 -74.47
C SER A 187 27.94 8.60 -75.49
N ASN A 188 26.73 8.95 -75.07
CA ASN A 188 25.58 9.33 -75.94
C ASN A 188 25.19 8.18 -76.89
N LEU A 189 24.69 7.07 -76.37
CA LEU A 189 24.27 5.90 -77.15
C LEU A 189 22.77 5.61 -76.95
N GLU A 190 21.91 5.82 -77.95
CA GLU A 190 20.46 5.64 -77.77
C GLU A 190 20.08 4.20 -77.38
N SER A 191 20.74 3.18 -77.95
CA SER A 191 20.53 1.80 -77.46
C SER A 191 21.72 0.85 -77.65
N LEU A 192 22.00 0.06 -76.60
CA LEU A 192 22.91 -1.08 -76.62
C LEU A 192 22.11 -2.38 -76.46
N VAL A 193 22.11 -3.25 -77.47
CA VAL A 193 21.26 -4.46 -77.50
C VAL A 193 22.12 -5.73 -77.64
N GLY A 194 21.96 -6.66 -76.70
CA GLY A 194 22.59 -7.98 -76.74
C GLY A 194 22.09 -8.87 -77.89
N GLY A 195 22.99 -9.68 -78.46
CA GLY A 195 22.71 -10.58 -79.58
C GLY A 195 22.22 -11.98 -79.17
N THR A 196 22.20 -12.89 -80.14
CA THR A 196 21.94 -14.34 -79.94
C THR A 196 23.21 -15.16 -79.66
N GLY A 197 24.40 -14.52 -79.71
CA GLY A 197 25.73 -15.10 -79.47
C GLY A 197 26.40 -14.60 -78.17
N LYS A 198 27.74 -14.52 -78.15
CA LYS A 198 28.57 -14.05 -76.99
C LYS A 198 28.39 -12.54 -76.67
N ASP A 199 28.99 -12.11 -75.55
CA ASP A 199 28.73 -10.86 -74.83
C ASP A 199 28.93 -9.58 -75.69
N VAL A 200 28.20 -8.49 -75.40
CA VAL A 200 28.42 -7.21 -76.11
C VAL A 200 29.80 -6.64 -75.79
N VAL A 201 30.27 -6.80 -74.54
CA VAL A 201 31.63 -6.46 -74.10
C VAL A 201 32.18 -7.53 -73.15
N THR A 202 33.30 -8.17 -73.51
CA THR A 202 34.00 -9.16 -72.65
C THR A 202 35.35 -8.62 -72.17
N PHE A 203 35.61 -8.69 -70.86
CA PHE A 203 36.93 -8.39 -70.28
C PHE A 203 37.73 -9.66 -69.95
N ALA A 204 38.94 -9.76 -70.49
CA ALA A 204 39.97 -10.67 -69.96
C ALA A 204 40.60 -10.10 -68.66
N ALA A 205 41.20 -10.98 -67.86
CA ALA A 205 41.88 -10.64 -66.59
C ALA A 205 42.99 -9.58 -66.76
N GLY A 206 43.03 -8.54 -65.90
CA GLY A 206 44.17 -7.59 -65.88
C GLY A 206 43.93 -6.11 -65.55
N GLY A 207 42.85 -5.72 -64.85
CA GLY A 207 42.66 -4.32 -64.40
C GLY A 207 42.07 -3.36 -65.45
N ASN A 208 41.24 -3.88 -66.36
CA ASN A 208 40.59 -3.08 -67.40
C ASN A 208 39.44 -2.22 -66.82
N SER A 209 39.26 -1.02 -67.35
CA SER A 209 38.20 -0.10 -66.91
C SER A 209 37.30 0.30 -68.06
N THR A 210 35.99 0.29 -67.86
CA THR A 210 35.05 0.89 -68.80
C THR A 210 34.15 1.89 -68.16
N VAL A 211 33.88 2.93 -68.94
CA VAL A 211 33.07 4.08 -68.57
C VAL A 211 32.00 4.21 -69.63
N VAL A 212 30.76 3.93 -69.26
CA VAL A 212 29.57 4.01 -70.09
C VAL A 212 28.74 5.18 -69.56
N VAL A 213 28.55 6.23 -70.37
CA VAL A 213 27.96 7.51 -69.92
C VAL A 213 26.92 8.03 -70.92
N GLY A 214 25.65 8.18 -70.54
CA GLY A 214 24.62 8.71 -71.44
C GLY A 214 24.17 7.66 -72.45
N ILE A 215 23.56 6.56 -72.00
CA ILE A 215 22.96 5.55 -72.88
C ILE A 215 21.46 5.55 -72.61
N GLU A 216 20.58 5.65 -73.60
CA GLU A 216 19.15 5.74 -73.33
C GLU A 216 18.50 4.40 -72.97
N THR A 217 18.94 3.29 -73.57
CA THR A 217 18.44 1.96 -73.18
C THR A 217 19.47 0.85 -73.39
N LEU A 218 19.77 0.08 -72.35
CA LEU A 218 20.61 -1.13 -72.43
C LEU A 218 19.74 -2.39 -72.19
N VAL A 219 19.76 -3.32 -73.15
CA VAL A 219 18.91 -4.53 -73.15
C VAL A 219 19.76 -5.80 -73.28
N GLY A 220 19.55 -6.78 -72.38
CA GLY A 220 20.18 -8.10 -72.46
C GLY A 220 19.72 -8.95 -73.65
N GLY A 221 20.61 -9.81 -74.16
CA GLY A 221 20.37 -10.69 -75.31
C GLY A 221 19.70 -12.03 -74.96
N THR A 222 19.53 -12.92 -75.97
CA THR A 222 18.95 -14.27 -75.77
C THR A 222 20.01 -15.37 -75.60
N GLY A 223 21.30 -15.03 -75.77
CA GLY A 223 22.42 -15.96 -75.76
C GLY A 223 23.37 -15.80 -74.58
N ASN A 224 23.78 -14.56 -74.25
CA ASN A 224 24.82 -14.24 -73.26
C ASN A 224 24.74 -12.78 -72.70
N ASP A 225 25.58 -12.43 -71.70
CA ASP A 225 25.55 -11.21 -70.88
C ASP A 225 25.82 -9.93 -71.71
N ALA A 226 25.33 -8.76 -71.30
CA ALA A 226 25.71 -7.51 -71.95
C ALA A 226 27.17 -7.13 -71.60
N VAL A 227 27.61 -7.41 -70.37
CA VAL A 227 28.97 -7.15 -69.89
C VAL A 227 29.47 -8.26 -68.96
N THR A 228 30.58 -8.91 -69.30
CA THR A 228 31.22 -9.94 -68.45
C THR A 228 32.62 -9.53 -67.99
N LEU A 229 32.85 -9.56 -66.67
CA LEU A 229 34.14 -9.31 -66.02
C LEU A 229 34.73 -10.62 -65.47
N THR A 230 36.02 -10.89 -65.71
CA THR A 230 36.67 -12.16 -65.30
C THR A 230 37.71 -12.07 -64.16
N SER A 231 38.31 -10.89 -63.91
CA SER A 231 38.99 -10.55 -62.63
C SER A 231 39.54 -9.10 -62.61
N GLY A 232 39.37 -8.39 -61.50
CA GLY A 232 40.02 -7.11 -61.19
C GLY A 232 39.59 -5.89 -62.03
N GLY A 233 38.46 -5.94 -62.74
CA GLY A 233 38.00 -4.84 -63.60
C GLY A 233 37.01 -3.88 -62.94
N THR A 234 36.90 -2.66 -63.47
CA THR A 234 35.89 -1.67 -63.04
C THR A 234 34.99 -1.26 -64.18
N VAL A 235 33.67 -1.42 -64.02
CA VAL A 235 32.66 -0.91 -64.95
C VAL A 235 31.92 0.24 -64.26
N LEU A 236 31.87 1.40 -64.90
CA LEU A 236 31.06 2.55 -64.50
C LEU A 236 29.94 2.75 -65.52
N VAL A 237 28.69 2.72 -65.06
CA VAL A 237 27.49 3.06 -65.84
C VAL A 237 26.87 4.31 -65.24
N SER A 238 26.71 5.38 -66.02
CA SER A 238 26.06 6.60 -65.54
C SER A 238 25.18 7.32 -66.56
N ALA A 239 24.11 7.97 -66.12
CA ALA A 239 23.12 8.64 -66.97
C ALA A 239 22.51 7.66 -67.99
N LEU A 240 21.81 6.65 -67.50
CA LEU A 240 21.15 5.63 -68.32
C LEU A 240 19.65 5.64 -68.03
N GLU A 241 18.77 5.90 -68.99
CA GLU A 241 17.34 5.99 -68.71
C GLU A 241 16.72 4.64 -68.32
N THR A 242 17.06 3.54 -69.00
CA THR A 242 16.47 2.24 -68.65
C THR A 242 17.41 1.06 -68.90
N LEU A 243 17.50 0.17 -67.90
CA LEU A 243 18.20 -1.11 -67.99
C LEU A 243 17.19 -2.27 -67.85
N ILE A 244 17.10 -3.14 -68.85
CA ILE A 244 16.10 -4.23 -68.91
C ILE A 244 16.78 -5.60 -69.12
N GLY A 245 16.44 -6.58 -68.28
CA GLY A 245 16.92 -7.97 -68.41
C GLY A 245 16.41 -8.69 -69.67
N GLY A 246 17.17 -9.68 -70.15
CA GLY A 246 16.84 -10.49 -71.34
C GLY A 246 15.81 -11.59 -71.06
N VAL A 247 15.23 -12.20 -72.11
CA VAL A 247 14.17 -13.23 -72.00
C VAL A 247 14.69 -14.70 -71.89
N ALA A 248 15.99 -14.90 -71.63
CA ALA A 248 16.64 -16.22 -71.55
C ALA A 248 17.74 -16.25 -70.45
N THR A 249 18.33 -17.42 -70.21
CA THR A 249 19.13 -17.87 -69.03
C THR A 249 20.45 -17.12 -68.75
N VAL A 250 20.54 -15.80 -68.90
CA VAL A 250 21.79 -15.06 -68.71
C VAL A 250 21.57 -13.68 -68.08
N ASP A 251 22.53 -13.24 -67.26
CA ASP A 251 22.47 -11.99 -66.50
C ASP A 251 22.82 -10.77 -67.39
N ILE A 252 22.54 -9.53 -66.96
CA ILE A 252 22.96 -8.33 -67.74
C ILE A 252 24.45 -8.07 -67.51
N VAL A 253 24.89 -8.13 -66.26
CA VAL A 253 26.29 -7.96 -65.86
C VAL A 253 26.72 -9.11 -64.96
N THR A 254 27.62 -9.96 -65.47
CA THR A 254 28.23 -11.05 -64.68
C THR A 254 29.65 -10.69 -64.27
N LEU A 255 29.90 -10.68 -62.95
CA LEU A 255 31.23 -10.47 -62.37
C LEU A 255 31.79 -11.81 -61.88
N THR A 256 32.57 -12.47 -62.73
CA THR A 256 33.36 -13.66 -62.36
C THR A 256 34.73 -13.28 -61.84
N GLY A 257 35.12 -13.78 -60.66
CA GLY A 257 36.45 -13.55 -60.06
C GLY A 257 36.51 -12.45 -58.99
N ALA A 258 37.64 -12.41 -58.25
CA ALA A 258 37.82 -11.50 -57.12
C ALA A 258 38.29 -10.09 -57.52
N GLY A 259 37.82 -9.09 -56.76
CA GLY A 259 38.27 -7.70 -56.88
C GLY A 259 37.66 -6.91 -58.04
N ASN A 260 36.55 -7.36 -58.63
CA ASN A 260 35.83 -6.55 -59.61
C ASN A 260 34.96 -5.48 -58.92
N THR A 261 34.72 -4.35 -59.60
CA THR A 261 33.82 -3.28 -59.12
C THR A 261 32.85 -2.84 -60.21
N LEU A 262 31.54 -2.93 -59.96
CA LEU A 262 30.50 -2.32 -60.80
C LEU A 262 29.94 -1.09 -60.09
N LEU A 263 30.03 0.08 -60.73
CA LEU A 263 29.47 1.33 -60.26
C LEU A 263 28.32 1.72 -61.20
N VAL A 264 27.11 1.87 -60.69
CA VAL A 264 25.92 2.34 -61.42
C VAL A 264 25.43 3.62 -60.76
N SER A 265 25.27 4.71 -61.52
CA SER A 265 24.79 5.97 -60.95
C SER A 265 23.92 6.81 -61.87
N ALA A 266 22.88 7.51 -61.38
CA ALA A 266 21.96 8.30 -62.22
C ALA A 266 21.26 7.44 -63.29
N LEU A 267 20.42 6.50 -62.84
CA LEU A 267 19.68 5.56 -63.69
C LEU A 267 18.18 5.64 -63.35
N GLU A 268 17.33 6.03 -64.31
CA GLU A 268 15.91 6.26 -64.04
C GLU A 268 15.14 4.98 -63.71
N THR A 269 15.35 3.88 -64.45
CA THR A 269 14.65 2.62 -64.14
C THR A 269 15.49 1.40 -64.45
N LEU A 270 15.56 0.48 -63.47
CA LEU A 270 16.15 -0.83 -63.65
C LEU A 270 15.10 -1.93 -63.39
N VAL A 271 14.87 -2.78 -64.39
CA VAL A 271 13.82 -3.80 -64.38
C VAL A 271 14.43 -5.19 -64.62
N GLY A 272 14.16 -6.13 -63.69
CA GLY A 272 14.46 -7.56 -63.91
C GLY A 272 13.59 -8.17 -65.01
N SER A 273 13.92 -9.37 -65.49
CA SER A 273 13.14 -10.07 -66.53
C SER A 273 12.88 -11.54 -66.18
N ALA A 274 11.99 -12.19 -66.93
CA ALA A 274 11.46 -13.52 -66.62
C ALA A 274 12.44 -14.70 -66.84
N GLY A 275 13.73 -14.55 -66.52
CA GLY A 275 14.68 -15.64 -66.78
C GLY A 275 16.11 -15.57 -66.28
N ASN A 276 16.54 -14.57 -65.48
CA ASN A 276 17.77 -14.54 -64.64
C ASN A 276 18.06 -13.13 -64.06
N ASP A 277 19.14 -12.97 -63.27
CA ASP A 277 19.44 -11.80 -62.43
C ASP A 277 19.99 -10.59 -63.23
N VAL A 278 19.81 -9.36 -62.76
CA VAL A 278 20.42 -8.17 -63.43
C VAL A 278 21.93 -8.16 -63.21
N VAL A 279 22.38 -8.39 -61.97
CA VAL A 279 23.80 -8.42 -61.60
C VAL A 279 24.12 -9.65 -60.77
N SER A 280 25.05 -10.47 -61.25
CA SER A 280 25.54 -11.66 -60.55
C SER A 280 27.00 -11.49 -60.11
N LEU A 281 27.27 -11.66 -58.82
CA LEU A 281 28.58 -11.45 -58.19
C LEU A 281 29.19 -12.77 -57.69
N THR A 282 30.18 -13.30 -58.40
CA THR A 282 30.92 -14.52 -58.00
C THR A 282 32.36 -14.20 -57.59
N GLY A 283 32.63 -14.14 -56.28
CA GLY A 283 33.99 -14.22 -55.72
C GLY A 283 34.58 -12.99 -55.02
N GLY A 284 33.86 -12.24 -54.20
CA GLY A 284 34.42 -11.12 -53.43
C GLY A 284 34.53 -9.81 -54.24
N SER A 285 33.47 -9.50 -54.99
CA SER A 285 33.36 -8.30 -55.84
C SER A 285 32.49 -7.23 -55.18
N THR A 286 32.60 -5.99 -55.62
CA THR A 286 31.83 -4.85 -55.11
C THR A 286 30.84 -4.33 -56.16
N LEU A 287 29.56 -4.24 -55.81
CA LEU A 287 28.54 -3.51 -56.57
C LEU A 287 28.19 -2.23 -55.81
N SER A 288 28.18 -1.08 -56.49
CA SER A 288 27.68 0.18 -55.93
C SER A 288 26.65 0.76 -56.87
N VAL A 289 25.43 0.97 -56.38
CA VAL A 289 24.33 1.61 -57.10
C VAL A 289 23.99 2.92 -56.38
N SER A 290 23.92 4.05 -57.07
CA SER A 290 23.62 5.35 -56.44
C SER A 290 22.74 6.27 -57.27
N ALA A 291 21.82 7.03 -56.67
CA ALA A 291 20.99 8.00 -57.40
C ALA A 291 20.20 7.34 -58.54
N VAL A 292 19.32 6.40 -58.19
CA VAL A 292 18.48 5.64 -59.13
C VAL A 292 17.03 5.86 -58.74
N GLU A 293 16.12 6.14 -59.67
CA GLU A 293 14.74 6.48 -59.32
C GLU A 293 13.93 5.22 -58.94
N THR A 294 13.93 4.15 -59.75
CA THR A 294 13.15 2.94 -59.42
C THR A 294 13.83 1.63 -59.82
N LEU A 295 13.79 0.66 -58.90
CA LEU A 295 14.29 -0.70 -59.10
C LEU A 295 13.17 -1.72 -58.85
N ILE A 296 12.80 -2.49 -59.90
CA ILE A 296 11.63 -3.40 -59.88
C ILE A 296 12.05 -4.82 -60.29
N GLY A 297 11.79 -5.82 -59.45
CA GLY A 297 11.93 -7.23 -59.87
C GLY A 297 10.75 -7.62 -60.75
N ALA A 298 10.92 -8.36 -61.85
CA ALA A 298 9.78 -8.76 -62.70
C ALA A 298 9.78 -10.26 -63.03
N GLY A 299 8.69 -10.94 -62.68
CA GLY A 299 8.45 -12.36 -63.01
C GLY A 299 8.73 -13.32 -61.84
N ALA A 300 8.31 -14.58 -61.99
CA ALA A 300 8.42 -15.60 -60.95
C ALA A 300 9.76 -16.35 -61.02
N GLY A 301 10.61 -16.18 -60.02
CA GLY A 301 11.66 -17.14 -59.64
C GLY A 301 13.11 -16.62 -59.53
N PHE A 302 13.43 -15.33 -59.74
CA PHE A 302 14.82 -14.86 -59.94
C PHE A 302 15.07 -13.40 -59.50
N ASP A 303 16.25 -13.11 -58.95
CA ASP A 303 16.51 -11.93 -58.10
C ASP A 303 17.12 -10.75 -58.88
N ILE A 304 17.03 -9.50 -58.39
CA ILE A 304 17.70 -8.37 -59.09
C ILE A 304 19.22 -8.44 -58.90
N VAL A 305 19.67 -8.72 -57.68
CA VAL A 305 21.09 -8.85 -57.33
C VAL A 305 21.32 -10.13 -56.55
N THR A 306 22.14 -11.04 -57.09
CA THR A 306 22.50 -12.30 -56.42
C THR A 306 23.98 -12.34 -56.06
N LEU A 307 24.28 -12.50 -54.76
CA LEU A 307 25.62 -12.63 -54.22
C LEU A 307 25.90 -14.10 -53.87
N THR A 308 26.50 -14.85 -54.80
CA THR A 308 26.81 -16.28 -54.58
C THR A 308 28.22 -16.54 -54.06
N GLY A 309 29.17 -15.60 -54.21
CA GLY A 309 30.55 -15.72 -53.70
C GLY A 309 30.74 -15.33 -52.23
N THR A 310 31.84 -15.76 -51.60
CA THR A 310 32.21 -15.34 -50.23
C THR A 310 32.81 -13.93 -50.21
N GLY A 311 32.36 -13.05 -49.31
CA GLY A 311 33.00 -11.74 -49.08
C GLY A 311 32.65 -10.63 -50.08
N SER A 312 31.58 -10.79 -50.86
CA SER A 312 31.11 -9.75 -51.78
C SER A 312 30.38 -8.63 -51.02
N THR A 313 30.45 -7.40 -51.54
CA THR A 313 29.84 -6.21 -50.92
C THR A 313 28.95 -5.46 -51.91
N THR A 314 27.69 -5.21 -51.57
CA THR A 314 26.80 -4.37 -52.36
C THR A 314 26.44 -3.10 -51.58
N PHE A 315 26.62 -1.93 -52.19
CA PHE A 315 26.19 -0.63 -51.70
C PHE A 315 25.07 -0.10 -52.59
N VAL A 316 23.94 0.28 -52.01
CA VAL A 316 22.85 0.97 -52.71
C VAL A 316 22.58 2.27 -51.96
N SER A 317 22.67 3.42 -52.62
CA SER A 317 22.44 4.72 -51.98
C SER A 317 21.55 5.67 -52.80
N ALA A 318 20.76 6.53 -52.17
CA ALA A 318 19.95 7.54 -52.87
C ALA A 318 19.00 6.91 -53.93
N LEU A 319 18.13 5.98 -53.51
CA LEU A 319 17.19 5.27 -54.40
C LEU A 319 15.75 5.63 -54.02
N GLU A 320 14.91 6.11 -54.93
CA GLU A 320 13.54 6.54 -54.52
C GLU A 320 12.64 5.33 -54.18
N THR A 321 12.65 4.26 -54.99
CA THR A 321 11.80 3.08 -54.72
C THR A 321 12.46 1.74 -55.09
N LEU A 322 12.41 0.79 -54.16
CA LEU A 322 12.83 -0.60 -54.34
C LEU A 322 11.66 -1.56 -54.07
N THR A 323 11.23 -2.31 -55.09
CA THR A 323 9.99 -3.12 -55.02
C THR A 323 10.19 -4.55 -55.54
N GLY A 324 9.88 -5.55 -54.72
CA GLY A 324 9.79 -6.96 -55.13
C GLY A 324 8.46 -7.28 -55.83
N THR A 325 8.44 -8.26 -56.75
CA THR A 325 7.19 -8.77 -57.37
C THR A 325 7.01 -10.28 -57.13
N ALA A 326 5.96 -10.87 -57.71
CA ALA A 326 5.54 -12.21 -57.34
C ALA A 326 6.56 -13.30 -57.70
N GLY A 327 7.20 -13.87 -56.68
CA GLY A 327 8.08 -15.04 -56.76
C GLY A 327 9.58 -14.77 -56.89
N SER A 328 10.07 -13.57 -56.60
CA SER A 328 11.49 -13.18 -56.77
C SER A 328 11.96 -12.22 -55.67
N ASP A 329 13.14 -12.46 -55.08
CA ASP A 329 13.73 -11.56 -54.08
C ASP A 329 14.44 -10.37 -54.77
N VAL A 330 14.56 -9.22 -54.11
CA VAL A 330 15.27 -8.07 -54.71
C VAL A 330 16.79 -8.22 -54.55
N VAL A 331 17.25 -8.71 -53.40
CA VAL A 331 18.66 -9.04 -53.16
C VAL A 331 18.78 -10.38 -52.43
N THR A 332 19.55 -11.32 -53.00
CA THR A 332 19.81 -12.64 -52.37
C THR A 332 21.29 -12.79 -51.97
N LEU A 333 21.51 -13.15 -50.71
CA LEU A 333 22.84 -13.39 -50.12
C LEU A 333 23.07 -14.90 -49.92
N GLY A 334 23.78 -15.54 -50.85
CA GLY A 334 23.85 -17.01 -50.97
C GLY A 334 24.91 -17.75 -50.14
N THR A 335 26.06 -17.14 -49.80
CA THR A 335 27.16 -17.78 -49.01
C THR A 335 27.63 -16.90 -47.84
N ILE A 336 28.60 -17.37 -47.04
CA ILE A 336 29.09 -16.72 -45.79
C ILE A 336 29.90 -15.45 -46.09
N GLY A 337 29.64 -14.37 -45.33
CA GLY A 337 30.50 -13.19 -45.22
C GLY A 337 30.20 -12.05 -46.20
N ASN A 338 29.02 -12.03 -46.82
CA ASN A 338 28.59 -10.95 -47.70
C ASN A 338 28.03 -9.76 -46.91
N THR A 339 28.22 -8.54 -47.44
CA THR A 339 27.71 -7.29 -46.86
C THR A 339 26.81 -6.56 -47.85
N LEU A 340 25.57 -6.25 -47.46
CA LEU A 340 24.69 -5.33 -48.18
C LEU A 340 24.50 -4.06 -47.36
N ALA A 341 24.74 -2.90 -47.96
CA ALA A 341 24.48 -1.61 -47.34
C ALA A 341 23.48 -0.81 -48.19
N LEU A 342 22.32 -0.51 -47.63
CA LEU A 342 21.26 0.32 -48.21
C LEU A 342 21.27 1.69 -47.50
N ASN A 343 21.31 2.79 -48.23
CA ASN A 343 21.35 4.13 -47.63
C ASN A 343 20.46 5.15 -48.38
N ALA A 344 19.80 6.07 -47.68
CA ALA A 344 19.03 7.15 -48.32
C ALA A 344 18.01 6.61 -49.36
N ILE A 345 17.10 5.71 -48.96
CA ILE A 345 16.10 5.12 -49.87
C ILE A 345 14.71 5.63 -49.47
N GLU A 346 13.89 6.20 -50.35
CA GLU A 346 12.56 6.69 -49.91
C GLU A 346 11.61 5.55 -49.52
N THR A 347 11.51 4.48 -50.30
CA THR A 347 10.57 3.38 -50.02
C THR A 347 11.11 1.99 -50.43
N LEU A 348 11.06 1.03 -49.49
CA LEU A 348 11.35 -0.39 -49.72
C LEU A 348 10.09 -1.23 -49.45
N THR A 349 9.63 -2.00 -50.44
CA THR A 349 8.44 -2.87 -50.30
C THR A 349 8.65 -4.29 -50.82
N GLY A 350 8.15 -5.29 -50.08
CA GLY A 350 8.11 -6.71 -50.51
C GLY A 350 7.02 -6.98 -51.54
N GLY A 351 7.09 -8.12 -52.25
CA GLY A 351 6.11 -8.55 -53.28
C GLY A 351 5.31 -9.80 -52.89
N LEU A 352 4.28 -10.18 -53.67
CA LEU A 352 3.46 -11.37 -53.40
C LEU A 352 4.24 -12.69 -53.58
N GLY A 353 4.91 -13.18 -52.54
CA GLY A 353 5.37 -14.57 -52.43
C GLY A 353 6.87 -14.85 -52.22
N LEU A 354 7.79 -13.86 -52.28
CA LEU A 354 9.14 -13.86 -51.70
C LEU A 354 9.60 -12.45 -51.21
N ASP A 355 10.71 -12.37 -50.46
CA ASP A 355 11.15 -11.26 -49.59
C ASP A 355 11.93 -10.16 -50.35
N ALA A 356 12.06 -8.92 -49.83
CA ALA A 356 12.89 -7.91 -50.52
C ALA A 356 14.40 -8.21 -50.36
N VAL A 357 14.82 -8.84 -49.26
CA VAL A 357 16.19 -9.31 -49.05
C VAL A 357 16.19 -10.70 -48.41
N TRP A 358 16.80 -11.69 -49.07
CA TRP A 358 16.86 -13.09 -48.61
C TRP A 358 18.26 -13.53 -48.14
N PHE A 359 18.33 -14.25 -47.02
CA PHE A 359 19.57 -14.83 -46.47
C PHE A 359 19.63 -16.36 -46.62
N GLY A 360 20.52 -16.86 -47.49
CA GLY A 360 20.68 -18.31 -47.73
C GLY A 360 21.66 -19.05 -46.79
N SER A 361 22.53 -18.35 -46.04
CA SER A 361 23.59 -18.96 -45.21
C SER A 361 24.12 -18.04 -44.09
N ALA A 362 24.79 -18.62 -43.07
CA ALA A 362 25.24 -17.95 -41.84
C ALA A 362 26.31 -16.85 -42.06
N GLY A 363 26.32 -15.80 -41.25
CA GLY A 363 27.43 -14.83 -41.17
C GLY A 363 27.42 -13.67 -42.17
N ASN A 364 26.24 -13.31 -42.71
CA ASN A 364 26.06 -12.14 -43.58
C ASN A 364 25.69 -10.88 -42.76
N THR A 365 26.04 -9.69 -43.28
CA THR A 365 25.77 -8.40 -42.63
C THR A 365 24.92 -7.50 -43.54
N VAL A 366 23.84 -6.93 -43.01
CA VAL A 366 23.04 -5.90 -43.73
C VAL A 366 22.98 -4.62 -42.91
N LEU A 367 23.27 -3.48 -43.55
CA LEU A 367 23.17 -2.15 -42.98
C LEU A 367 22.13 -1.36 -43.78
N VAL A 368 20.98 -1.04 -43.19
CA VAL A 368 19.99 -0.15 -43.78
C VAL A 368 20.06 1.18 -43.03
N SER A 369 20.22 2.31 -43.72
CA SER A 369 20.33 3.61 -43.04
C SER A 369 19.68 4.77 -43.80
N GLY A 370 18.84 5.58 -43.18
CA GLY A 370 18.22 6.73 -43.84
C GLY A 370 17.16 6.29 -44.84
N VAL A 371 16.16 5.52 -44.42
CA VAL A 371 15.10 5.03 -45.31
C VAL A 371 13.75 5.53 -44.80
N GLU A 372 12.98 6.30 -45.57
CA GLU A 372 11.74 6.92 -45.05
C GLU A 372 10.66 5.86 -44.72
N THR A 373 10.49 4.80 -45.53
CA THR A 373 9.49 3.74 -45.22
C THR A 373 9.92 2.34 -45.68
N LEU A 374 9.87 1.37 -44.75
CA LEU A 374 9.90 -0.07 -45.02
C LEU A 374 8.50 -0.65 -44.79
N GLY A 375 7.82 -1.10 -45.85
CA GLY A 375 6.45 -1.63 -45.78
C GLY A 375 6.30 -3.04 -46.35
N GLY A 376 5.79 -3.99 -45.55
CA GLY A 376 5.43 -5.33 -46.00
C GLY A 376 4.05 -5.39 -46.68
N ASN A 377 3.79 -6.42 -47.49
CA ASN A 377 2.46 -6.72 -48.03
C ASN A 377 2.04 -8.18 -47.74
N ALA A 378 0.80 -8.53 -48.08
CA ALA A 378 0.22 -9.83 -47.75
C ALA A 378 0.94 -10.98 -48.47
N GLY A 379 1.86 -11.65 -47.76
CA GLY A 379 2.47 -12.92 -48.17
C GLY A 379 3.97 -13.10 -47.86
N THR A 380 4.73 -12.06 -47.47
CA THR A 380 6.22 -12.07 -47.44
C THR A 380 6.86 -11.06 -46.48
N ASP A 381 8.00 -11.42 -45.89
CA ASP A 381 8.78 -10.55 -45.00
C ASP A 381 9.62 -9.56 -45.84
N ILE A 382 9.92 -8.33 -45.38
CA ILE A 382 10.79 -7.43 -46.18
C ILE A 382 12.21 -7.97 -46.18
N VAL A 383 12.66 -8.51 -45.05
CA VAL A 383 13.97 -9.13 -44.93
C VAL A 383 13.90 -10.41 -44.10
N TYR A 384 14.33 -11.53 -44.68
CA TYR A 384 14.31 -12.86 -44.05
C TYR A 384 15.70 -13.30 -43.61
N VAL A 385 15.92 -13.48 -42.30
CA VAL A 385 17.22 -13.92 -41.74
C VAL A 385 17.15 -15.37 -41.26
N GLY A 386 17.38 -16.34 -42.16
CA GLY A 386 17.16 -17.77 -41.89
C GLY A 386 18.27 -18.56 -41.18
N SER A 387 19.44 -17.99 -40.88
CA SER A 387 20.59 -18.76 -40.34
C SER A 387 21.44 -18.02 -39.31
N ALA A 388 21.96 -18.77 -38.33
CA ALA A 388 22.61 -18.27 -37.12
C ALA A 388 23.86 -17.40 -37.39
N GLY A 389 24.01 -16.31 -36.63
CA GLY A 389 25.20 -15.44 -36.67
C GLY A 389 25.17 -14.35 -37.74
N SER A 390 24.02 -14.11 -38.37
CA SER A 390 23.81 -12.98 -39.28
C SER A 390 23.45 -11.71 -38.48
N THR A 391 23.91 -10.54 -38.92
CA THR A 391 23.67 -9.24 -38.25
C THR A 391 22.93 -8.29 -39.19
N MET A 392 21.80 -7.75 -38.74
CA MET A 392 21.11 -6.66 -39.41
C MET A 392 21.14 -5.41 -38.53
N VAL A 393 21.54 -4.30 -39.11
CA VAL A 393 21.49 -2.97 -38.47
C VAL A 393 20.61 -2.07 -39.32
N ILE A 394 19.56 -1.51 -38.72
CA ILE A 394 18.69 -0.51 -39.33
C ILE A 394 18.90 0.81 -38.59
N GLY A 395 19.15 1.90 -39.31
CA GLY A 395 19.41 3.22 -38.73
C GLY A 395 18.60 4.32 -39.42
N PHE A 396 18.06 5.30 -38.70
CA PHE A 396 17.40 6.47 -39.28
C PHE A 396 16.29 6.07 -40.27
N VAL A 397 15.30 5.28 -39.84
CA VAL A 397 14.17 4.85 -40.69
C VAL A 397 12.87 5.35 -40.09
N ASP A 398 12.16 6.26 -40.75
CA ASP A 398 11.00 6.93 -40.13
C ASP A 398 9.87 5.92 -39.77
N VAL A 399 9.61 4.95 -40.66
CA VAL A 399 8.48 4.00 -40.51
C VAL A 399 8.88 2.57 -40.93
N LEU A 400 8.73 1.61 -40.02
CA LEU A 400 8.86 0.16 -40.26
C LEU A 400 7.52 -0.55 -39.98
N VAL A 401 6.86 -1.06 -41.02
CA VAL A 401 5.48 -1.61 -40.96
C VAL A 401 5.41 -3.05 -41.45
N GLY A 402 4.98 -3.97 -40.58
CA GLY A 402 4.58 -5.35 -40.91
C GLY A 402 3.13 -5.44 -41.42
N SER A 403 2.71 -6.61 -41.93
CA SER A 403 1.35 -6.79 -42.48
C SER A 403 0.44 -7.61 -41.56
N ASP A 404 -0.87 -7.47 -41.74
CA ASP A 404 -1.93 -7.98 -40.86
C ASP A 404 -2.13 -9.51 -40.89
N THR A 405 -1.36 -10.23 -41.72
CA THR A 405 -1.47 -11.68 -41.91
C THR A 405 -0.14 -12.39 -41.65
N ALA A 406 0.20 -12.64 -40.38
CA ALA A 406 1.29 -13.56 -39.97
C ALA A 406 2.72 -13.23 -40.41
N ILE A 407 3.00 -11.98 -40.80
CA ILE A 407 4.23 -11.61 -41.52
C ILE A 407 4.83 -10.34 -40.91
N ASP A 408 6.11 -10.43 -40.56
CA ASP A 408 6.85 -9.38 -39.87
C ASP A 408 7.50 -8.46 -40.91
N ALA A 409 7.72 -7.18 -40.59
CA ALA A 409 8.53 -6.34 -41.47
C ALA A 409 9.96 -6.92 -41.62
N ILE A 410 10.44 -7.62 -40.59
CA ILE A 410 11.73 -8.31 -40.54
C ILE A 410 11.53 -9.60 -39.75
N ALA A 411 11.61 -10.76 -40.40
CA ALA A 411 11.49 -12.05 -39.73
C ALA A 411 12.87 -12.60 -39.30
N LEU A 412 13.00 -12.91 -38.00
CA LEU A 412 14.14 -13.61 -37.42
C LEU A 412 13.75 -15.05 -37.05
N THR A 413 13.65 -15.97 -38.02
CA THR A 413 13.32 -17.38 -37.70
C THR A 413 14.55 -18.15 -37.19
N ASN A 414 14.46 -18.67 -35.97
CA ASN A 414 15.55 -19.37 -35.28
C ASN A 414 15.62 -20.85 -35.69
N ILE A 415 16.55 -21.22 -36.58
CA ILE A 415 16.84 -22.65 -36.85
C ILE A 415 18.15 -23.13 -36.19
N ALA A 416 19.07 -22.27 -35.69
CA ALA A 416 20.29 -22.77 -35.02
C ALA A 416 21.14 -21.77 -34.18
N GLY A 417 20.61 -20.66 -33.62
CA GLY A 417 21.40 -19.73 -32.78
C GLY A 417 20.93 -18.27 -32.81
N PRO A 418 21.45 -17.37 -31.94
CA PRO A 418 20.97 -16.00 -31.85
C PRO A 418 21.36 -15.18 -33.09
N ASN A 419 20.37 -14.55 -33.73
CA ASN A 419 20.53 -13.48 -34.71
C ASN A 419 20.30 -12.14 -34.03
N THR A 420 20.96 -11.07 -34.47
CA THR A 420 20.83 -9.72 -33.87
C THR A 420 20.27 -8.74 -34.89
N LEU A 421 19.07 -8.22 -34.62
CA LEU A 421 18.49 -7.04 -35.27
C LEU A 421 18.72 -5.84 -34.35
N VAL A 422 19.48 -4.85 -34.82
CA VAL A 422 19.74 -3.60 -34.09
C VAL A 422 19.05 -2.46 -34.83
N ILE A 423 18.11 -1.79 -34.18
CA ILE A 423 17.40 -0.64 -34.74
C ILE A 423 17.91 0.66 -34.11
N ARG A 424 18.15 1.70 -34.89
CA ARG A 424 18.58 3.05 -34.47
C ARG A 424 17.67 4.09 -35.11
N GLY A 425 17.18 5.08 -34.35
CA GLY A 425 16.43 6.21 -34.92
C GLY A 425 15.28 5.76 -35.81
N VAL A 426 14.43 4.87 -35.28
CA VAL A 426 13.18 4.47 -35.94
C VAL A 426 12.02 4.98 -35.12
N GLU A 427 11.18 5.80 -35.74
CA GLU A 427 10.12 6.53 -35.06
C GLU A 427 8.85 5.68 -34.93
N THR A 428 8.53 4.82 -35.90
CA THR A 428 7.35 3.94 -35.87
C THR A 428 7.69 2.49 -36.21
N LEU A 429 7.21 1.56 -35.40
CA LEU A 429 7.42 0.12 -35.50
C LEU A 429 6.10 -0.63 -35.33
N VAL A 430 5.68 -1.37 -36.35
CA VAL A 430 4.44 -2.16 -36.31
C VAL A 430 4.76 -3.61 -36.67
N GLY A 431 4.46 -4.56 -35.78
CA GLY A 431 4.67 -6.00 -36.01
C GLY A 431 3.44 -6.74 -36.56
N GLY A 432 3.56 -8.07 -36.63
CA GLY A 432 2.57 -8.99 -37.21
C GLY A 432 1.55 -9.50 -36.18
N SER A 433 0.42 -10.04 -36.62
CA SER A 433 -0.69 -10.42 -35.73
C SER A 433 -0.64 -11.86 -35.17
N THR A 434 0.35 -12.69 -35.57
CA THR A 434 0.36 -14.13 -35.20
C THR A 434 1.72 -14.74 -34.88
N ALA A 435 2.83 -14.07 -35.18
CA ALA A 435 4.18 -14.50 -34.79
C ALA A 435 4.58 -13.82 -33.47
N VAL A 436 5.67 -14.26 -32.84
CA VAL A 436 6.20 -13.60 -31.64
C VAL A 436 7.38 -12.74 -32.09
N ASP A 437 7.15 -11.44 -32.17
CA ASP A 437 8.15 -10.47 -32.55
C ASP A 437 9.12 -10.18 -31.39
N THR A 438 10.43 -10.24 -31.66
CA THR A 438 11.48 -9.86 -30.70
C THR A 438 12.44 -8.85 -31.31
N ILE A 439 12.49 -7.65 -30.74
CA ILE A 439 13.28 -6.53 -31.25
C ILE A 439 14.27 -6.03 -30.20
N THR A 440 15.50 -5.73 -30.62
CA THR A 440 16.53 -5.11 -29.76
C THR A 440 16.89 -3.72 -30.28
N LEU A 441 16.72 -2.71 -29.42
CA LEU A 441 17.07 -1.32 -29.70
C LEU A 441 18.57 -1.10 -29.51
N ALA A 442 19.12 -0.14 -30.23
CA ALA A 442 20.51 0.23 -30.08
C ALA A 442 20.78 0.99 -28.77
N ASN A 443 22.05 1.02 -28.37
CA ASN A 443 22.57 1.72 -27.18
C ASN A 443 22.58 3.27 -27.29
N THR A 444 21.66 3.85 -28.06
CA THR A 444 21.35 5.28 -28.14
C THR A 444 19.99 5.53 -27.52
N GLY A 445 19.67 6.77 -27.11
CA GLY A 445 18.31 7.02 -26.62
C GLY A 445 17.31 6.94 -27.78
N ASN A 446 16.32 6.07 -27.67
CA ASN A 446 15.34 5.84 -28.74
C ASN A 446 13.96 6.37 -28.33
N THR A 447 13.20 6.94 -29.28
CA THR A 447 11.81 7.35 -29.09
C THR A 447 10.96 6.70 -30.18
N LEU A 448 10.03 5.80 -29.81
CA LEU A 448 9.31 4.95 -30.76
C LEU A 448 7.79 4.93 -30.50
N LEU A 449 7.02 4.82 -31.58
CA LEU A 449 5.64 4.33 -31.59
C LEU A 449 5.65 2.85 -31.97
N VAL A 450 5.17 1.97 -31.09
CA VAL A 450 5.18 0.51 -31.25
C VAL A 450 3.75 -0.03 -31.29
N ALA A 451 3.42 -0.93 -32.22
CA ALA A 451 2.15 -1.67 -32.20
C ALA A 451 2.36 -3.13 -32.63
N SER A 452 1.58 -4.05 -32.07
CA SER A 452 1.63 -5.48 -32.44
C SER A 452 3.04 -6.11 -32.31
N ILE A 453 3.77 -5.83 -31.24
CA ILE A 453 5.07 -6.45 -30.94
C ILE A 453 4.99 -7.18 -29.59
N GLU A 454 5.51 -8.41 -29.51
CA GLU A 454 5.45 -9.22 -28.29
C GLU A 454 6.66 -9.02 -27.36
N THR A 455 7.86 -8.76 -27.88
CA THR A 455 9.08 -8.58 -27.08
C THR A 455 9.95 -7.42 -27.58
N LEU A 456 10.27 -6.49 -26.68
CA LEU A 456 11.13 -5.33 -26.95
C LEU A 456 12.25 -5.23 -25.91
N VAL A 457 13.48 -5.24 -26.37
CA VAL A 457 14.69 -5.11 -25.56
C VAL A 457 15.33 -3.76 -25.87
N GLY A 458 15.39 -2.88 -24.89
CA GLY A 458 16.05 -1.59 -24.99
C GLY A 458 17.57 -1.66 -24.98
N GLY A 459 18.19 -0.51 -25.23
CA GLY A 459 19.63 -0.30 -25.18
C GLY A 459 20.11 0.14 -23.80
N THR A 460 21.36 0.60 -23.71
CA THR A 460 21.93 1.14 -22.45
C THR A 460 21.56 2.61 -22.16
N ALA A 461 20.88 3.28 -23.09
CA ALA A 461 20.49 4.68 -22.98
C ALA A 461 18.96 4.75 -22.87
N THR A 462 18.43 5.93 -22.51
CA THR A 462 17.00 6.08 -22.23
C THR A 462 16.13 5.83 -23.45
N ASP A 463 15.25 4.85 -23.34
CA ASP A 463 14.27 4.44 -24.34
C ASP A 463 12.84 4.86 -23.95
N ILE A 464 12.17 5.54 -24.87
CA ILE A 464 10.80 6.06 -24.75
C ILE A 464 9.93 5.37 -25.79
N VAL A 465 8.98 4.57 -25.35
CA VAL A 465 8.09 3.78 -26.19
C VAL A 465 6.65 4.23 -25.98
N THR A 466 5.92 4.49 -27.06
CA THR A 466 4.48 4.74 -27.07
C THR A 466 3.79 3.59 -27.78
N LEU A 467 2.75 3.00 -27.20
CA LEU A 467 1.97 1.93 -27.80
C LEU A 467 0.87 2.53 -28.68
N GLY A 468 0.82 2.07 -29.93
CA GLY A 468 -0.14 2.49 -30.93
C GLY A 468 -1.23 1.44 -31.20
N GLY A 469 -2.13 1.77 -32.12
CA GLY A 469 -3.18 0.87 -32.58
C GLY A 469 -4.53 1.04 -31.86
N THR A 470 -5.56 0.36 -32.38
CA THR A 470 -6.92 0.32 -31.78
C THR A 470 -7.19 -0.95 -30.99
N ALA A 471 -6.27 -1.91 -31.03
CA ALA A 471 -6.31 -3.16 -30.24
C ALA A 471 -5.34 -3.03 -29.06
N GLY A 472 -5.62 -3.76 -27.97
CA GLY A 472 -4.74 -3.79 -26.81
C GLY A 472 -3.43 -4.51 -27.12
N ASN A 473 -2.31 -3.96 -26.65
CA ASN A 473 -0.98 -4.52 -26.84
C ASN A 473 -0.59 -5.41 -25.64
N THR A 474 0.21 -6.45 -25.87
CA THR A 474 0.84 -7.23 -24.80
C THR A 474 2.33 -7.35 -25.11
N LEU A 475 3.17 -6.68 -24.32
CA LEU A 475 4.59 -6.48 -24.63
C LEU A 475 5.48 -6.92 -23.47
N LEU A 476 6.38 -7.88 -23.72
CA LEU A 476 7.52 -8.19 -22.86
C LEU A 476 8.63 -7.17 -23.08
N ILE A 477 8.98 -6.38 -22.06
CA ILE A 477 10.02 -5.37 -22.14
C ILE A 477 11.24 -5.72 -21.28
N SER A 478 12.42 -5.39 -21.79
CA SER A 478 13.68 -5.40 -21.05
C SER A 478 14.38 -4.08 -21.29
N SER A 479 14.92 -3.43 -20.25
CA SER A 479 15.72 -2.20 -20.42
C SER A 479 14.98 -1.06 -21.16
N ILE A 480 13.68 -0.89 -20.95
CA ILE A 480 12.89 0.24 -21.45
C ILE A 480 12.55 1.17 -20.28
N GLU A 481 12.92 2.45 -20.37
CA GLU A 481 12.74 3.41 -19.28
C GLU A 481 11.38 4.12 -19.28
N THR A 482 10.73 4.29 -20.43
CA THR A 482 9.41 4.94 -20.50
C THR A 482 8.49 4.19 -21.46
N LEU A 483 7.30 3.83 -21.00
CA LEU A 483 6.26 3.18 -21.78
C LEU A 483 4.94 3.95 -21.63
N THR A 484 4.41 4.46 -22.73
CA THR A 484 3.11 5.11 -22.80
C THR A 484 2.15 4.21 -23.54
N GLY A 485 1.01 3.87 -22.96
CA GLY A 485 -0.02 3.05 -23.60
C GLY A 485 -0.86 3.80 -24.62
N SER A 486 -1.72 3.03 -25.26
CA SER A 486 -2.73 3.43 -26.23
C SER A 486 -4.07 3.76 -25.53
N SER A 487 -5.15 3.89 -26.29
CA SER A 487 -6.51 3.99 -25.72
C SER A 487 -7.16 2.62 -25.46
N ALA A 488 -6.53 1.53 -25.89
CA ALA A 488 -6.98 0.15 -25.66
C ALA A 488 -6.32 -0.42 -24.39
N THR A 489 -6.72 -1.63 -23.99
CA THR A 489 -6.16 -2.29 -22.79
C THR A 489 -4.77 -2.84 -23.09
N ASP A 490 -3.74 -2.21 -22.53
CA ASP A 490 -2.34 -2.57 -22.72
C ASP A 490 -1.75 -3.33 -21.53
N VAL A 491 -0.92 -4.32 -21.84
CA VAL A 491 -0.24 -5.19 -20.88
C VAL A 491 1.28 -5.08 -21.10
N ALA A 492 2.01 -4.70 -20.06
CA ALA A 492 3.47 -4.73 -20.03
C ALA A 492 3.96 -5.86 -19.12
N VAL A 493 4.81 -6.72 -19.65
CA VAL A 493 5.50 -7.77 -18.89
C VAL A 493 6.98 -7.37 -18.78
N LEU A 494 7.55 -7.34 -17.59
CA LEU A 494 8.94 -6.94 -17.38
C LEU A 494 9.85 -8.18 -17.43
N SER A 495 11.05 -7.99 -17.94
CA SER A 495 12.06 -9.05 -18.02
C SER A 495 12.50 -9.53 -16.64
N ALA A 496 13.17 -10.69 -16.58
CA ALA A 496 13.69 -11.23 -15.32
C ALA A 496 14.86 -10.42 -14.70
N ALA A 497 15.39 -9.40 -15.40
CA ALA A 497 16.32 -8.44 -14.81
C ALA A 497 15.58 -7.47 -13.88
N GLY A 498 16.29 -6.66 -13.09
CA GLY A 498 15.64 -5.56 -12.37
C GLY A 498 15.37 -4.41 -13.32
N ASN A 499 14.11 -4.00 -13.45
CA ASN A 499 13.69 -2.97 -14.39
C ASN A 499 13.38 -1.64 -13.67
N THR A 500 13.57 -0.51 -14.34
CA THR A 500 13.11 0.81 -13.88
C THR A 500 12.29 1.45 -14.99
N LEU A 501 10.99 1.60 -14.79
CA LEU A 501 10.02 1.97 -15.83
C LEU A 501 9.16 3.16 -15.39
N LEU A 502 8.98 4.15 -16.27
CA LEU A 502 7.89 5.11 -16.21
C LEU A 502 6.74 4.63 -17.12
N ALA A 503 5.62 4.21 -16.54
CA ALA A 503 4.45 3.71 -17.24
C ALA A 503 3.31 4.73 -17.22
N SER A 504 2.73 5.05 -18.39
CA SER A 504 1.58 5.97 -18.49
C SER A 504 0.50 5.36 -19.35
N GLY A 505 -0.73 5.24 -18.87
CA GLY A 505 -1.84 4.68 -19.66
C GLY A 505 -1.69 3.18 -19.95
N ILE A 506 -1.06 2.42 -19.05
CA ILE A 506 -0.94 0.96 -19.12
C ILE A 506 -1.90 0.35 -18.10
N GLU A 507 -2.74 -0.60 -18.51
CA GLU A 507 -3.77 -1.21 -17.65
C GLU A 507 -3.26 -2.42 -16.87
N THR A 508 -2.20 -3.11 -17.33
CA THR A 508 -1.61 -4.25 -16.62
C THR A 508 -0.09 -4.25 -16.67
N ILE A 509 0.55 -4.40 -15.52
CA ILE A 509 2.00 -4.60 -15.40
C ILE A 509 2.26 -5.93 -14.67
N THR A 510 3.09 -6.78 -15.28
CA THR A 510 3.59 -8.01 -14.68
C THR A 510 5.10 -7.91 -14.55
N GLY A 511 5.61 -7.78 -13.33
CA GLY A 511 7.04 -7.78 -13.03
C GLY A 511 7.71 -9.14 -13.26
N GLY A 512 9.03 -9.10 -13.33
CA GLY A 512 9.91 -10.25 -13.50
C GLY A 512 10.37 -10.83 -12.16
N ALA A 513 11.49 -11.56 -12.20
CA ALA A 513 12.13 -12.10 -11.00
C ALA A 513 13.16 -11.15 -10.37
N GLY A 514 13.51 -10.07 -11.07
CA GLY A 514 14.40 -9.03 -10.58
C GLY A 514 13.64 -7.99 -9.76
N ASN A 515 14.38 -7.05 -9.14
CA ASN A 515 13.74 -5.95 -8.41
C ASN A 515 13.22 -4.91 -9.40
N ASP A 516 11.91 -4.81 -9.55
CA ASP A 516 11.25 -3.89 -10.44
C ASP A 516 10.79 -2.62 -9.71
N LEU A 517 11.14 -1.47 -10.30
CA LEU A 517 10.73 -0.13 -9.87
C LEU A 517 9.89 0.51 -10.98
N VAL A 518 8.61 0.73 -10.71
CA VAL A 518 7.66 1.32 -11.65
C VAL A 518 7.18 2.68 -11.13
N PHE A 519 7.26 3.71 -11.96
CA PHE A 519 6.67 5.02 -11.76
C PHE A 519 5.43 5.16 -12.65
N LEU A 520 4.34 5.71 -12.13
CA LEU A 520 3.14 6.01 -12.90
C LEU A 520 3.19 7.44 -13.46
N GLY A 521 2.68 7.60 -14.67
CA GLY A 521 2.58 8.88 -15.35
C GLY A 521 1.57 9.84 -14.70
N THR A 522 1.51 11.07 -15.21
CA THR A 522 0.67 12.14 -14.61
C THR A 522 -0.83 12.00 -14.91
N ALA A 523 -1.23 11.08 -15.79
CA ALA A 523 -2.62 10.95 -16.23
C ALA A 523 -3.53 10.30 -15.16
N GLY A 524 -2.95 9.52 -14.23
CA GLY A 524 -3.70 8.60 -13.38
C GLY A 524 -4.29 7.44 -14.19
N GLY A 525 -4.98 6.53 -13.52
CA GLY A 525 -5.63 5.40 -14.17
C GLY A 525 -5.84 4.19 -13.27
N ALA A 526 -6.58 3.21 -13.80
CA ALA A 526 -6.71 1.90 -13.18
C ALA A 526 -5.60 0.97 -13.69
N LEU A 527 -4.83 0.38 -12.78
CA LEU A 527 -3.70 -0.50 -13.10
C LEU A 527 -3.79 -1.81 -12.31
N LEU A 528 -3.65 -2.94 -13.00
CA LEU A 528 -3.42 -4.24 -12.39
C LEU A 528 -1.90 -4.53 -12.32
N VAL A 529 -1.37 -4.77 -11.13
CA VAL A 529 0.06 -5.06 -10.92
C VAL A 529 0.27 -6.45 -10.33
N THR A 530 1.22 -7.18 -10.89
CA THR A 530 1.72 -8.45 -10.32
C THR A 530 3.24 -8.45 -10.32
N GLY A 531 3.87 -9.00 -9.28
CA GLY A 531 5.32 -9.25 -9.28
C GLY A 531 6.23 -8.01 -9.34
N THR A 532 5.74 -6.83 -8.99
CA THR A 532 6.55 -5.59 -8.89
C THR A 532 6.89 -5.29 -7.44
N GLU A 533 8.16 -4.96 -7.17
CA GLU A 533 8.65 -4.70 -5.80
C GLU A 533 8.40 -3.27 -5.33
N ILE A 534 8.51 -2.27 -6.23
CA ILE A 534 8.32 -0.86 -5.89
C ILE A 534 7.43 -0.19 -6.94
N LEU A 535 6.34 0.42 -6.49
CA LEU A 535 5.41 1.18 -7.32
C LEU A 535 5.26 2.60 -6.76
N VAL A 536 5.46 3.60 -7.62
CA VAL A 536 5.37 5.01 -7.25
C VAL A 536 4.31 5.65 -8.15
N GLY A 537 3.30 6.26 -7.55
CA GLY A 537 2.25 6.99 -8.26
C GLY A 537 2.76 8.29 -8.87
N GLY A 538 1.93 8.86 -9.74
CA GLY A 538 2.11 10.16 -10.36
C GLY A 538 1.33 11.25 -9.65
N THR A 539 1.05 12.35 -10.36
CA THR A 539 0.19 13.44 -9.86
C THR A 539 -1.30 13.23 -10.17
N GLY A 540 -1.62 12.22 -10.98
CA GLY A 540 -2.99 11.86 -11.31
C GLY A 540 -3.62 11.02 -10.20
N THR A 541 -4.89 10.66 -10.33
CA THR A 541 -5.51 9.71 -9.40
C THR A 541 -5.14 8.28 -9.81
N ASP A 542 -4.29 7.65 -9.01
CA ASP A 542 -3.78 6.30 -9.25
C ASP A 542 -4.62 5.28 -8.48
N ILE A 543 -5.24 4.36 -9.23
CA ILE A 543 -6.07 3.28 -8.72
C ILE A 543 -5.40 1.96 -9.07
N VAL A 544 -4.77 1.33 -8.09
CA VAL A 544 -3.99 0.11 -8.30
C VAL A 544 -4.70 -1.09 -7.71
N SER A 545 -4.75 -2.18 -8.46
CA SER A 545 -5.15 -3.51 -7.97
C SER A 545 -3.95 -4.46 -8.04
N LEU A 546 -3.71 -5.20 -6.97
CA LEU A 546 -2.70 -6.26 -6.96
C LEU A 546 -3.30 -7.54 -7.53
N GLY A 547 -2.50 -8.34 -8.22
CA GLY A 547 -2.97 -9.60 -8.78
C GLY A 547 -3.19 -10.68 -7.73
N SER A 548 -3.63 -11.85 -8.19
CA SER A 548 -4.16 -12.93 -7.35
C SER A 548 -3.12 -13.72 -6.55
N ALA A 549 -1.83 -13.55 -6.82
CA ALA A 549 -0.76 -14.10 -5.98
C ALA A 549 -0.69 -13.34 -4.64
N GLY A 550 0.06 -13.87 -3.66
CA GLY A 550 0.40 -13.06 -2.48
C GLY A 550 1.49 -12.06 -2.86
N ASN A 551 1.23 -10.77 -2.70
CA ASN A 551 2.12 -9.71 -3.13
C ASN A 551 2.95 -9.15 -1.97
N SER A 552 4.18 -8.71 -2.24
CA SER A 552 5.03 -7.99 -1.29
C SER A 552 5.59 -6.76 -2.00
N ILE A 553 5.00 -5.58 -1.76
CA ILE A 553 5.25 -4.38 -2.55
C ILE A 553 5.48 -3.14 -1.67
N ILE A 554 6.39 -2.27 -2.11
CA ILE A 554 6.55 -0.92 -1.57
C ILE A 554 5.77 0.05 -2.47
N VAL A 555 4.86 0.82 -1.90
CA VAL A 555 4.07 1.82 -2.64
C VAL A 555 4.34 3.24 -2.15
N ARG A 556 4.24 4.23 -3.04
CA ARG A 556 4.34 5.66 -2.72
C ARG A 556 3.38 6.45 -3.57
N ASP A 557 2.74 7.46 -2.99
CA ASP A 557 1.98 8.45 -3.74
C ASP A 557 0.82 7.83 -4.57
N LEU A 558 0.17 6.78 -4.05
CA LEU A 558 -1.05 6.18 -4.61
C LEU A 558 -2.28 6.70 -3.85
N GLU A 559 -3.40 6.92 -4.55
CA GLU A 559 -4.69 7.27 -3.92
C GLU A 559 -5.54 6.05 -3.56
N THR A 560 -5.51 4.98 -4.35
CA THR A 560 -6.30 3.76 -4.08
C THR A 560 -5.49 2.50 -4.37
N LEU A 561 -5.50 1.56 -3.43
CA LEU A 561 -4.86 0.26 -3.55
C LEU A 561 -5.82 -0.87 -3.13
N THR A 562 -6.07 -1.82 -4.03
CA THR A 562 -6.88 -3.01 -3.74
C THR A 562 -6.00 -4.25 -3.84
N GLY A 563 -5.99 -5.08 -2.81
CA GLY A 563 -5.30 -6.37 -2.85
C GLY A 563 -6.03 -7.45 -3.64
N GLY A 564 -5.32 -8.56 -3.82
CA GLY A 564 -5.79 -9.76 -4.49
C GLY A 564 -6.43 -10.77 -3.53
N VAL A 565 -6.42 -12.04 -3.92
CA VAL A 565 -6.89 -13.17 -3.08
C VAL A 565 -5.75 -13.83 -2.28
N GLY A 566 -4.50 -13.51 -2.61
CA GLY A 566 -3.32 -13.95 -1.87
C GLY A 566 -3.06 -13.08 -0.66
N THR A 567 -2.11 -13.47 0.19
CA THR A 567 -1.71 -12.64 1.34
C THR A 567 -0.84 -11.48 0.84
N ASP A 568 -1.35 -10.27 0.98
CA ASP A 568 -0.69 -9.06 0.53
C ASP A 568 0.01 -8.34 1.69
N LEU A 569 1.31 -8.10 1.50
CA LEU A 569 2.16 -7.28 2.36
C LEU A 569 2.52 -5.99 1.62
N VAL A 570 1.94 -4.89 2.06
CA VAL A 570 2.19 -3.56 1.51
C VAL A 570 3.01 -2.74 2.49
N THR A 571 4.10 -2.16 2.01
CA THR A 571 4.87 -1.17 2.76
C THR A 571 4.73 0.20 2.11
N LEU A 572 4.29 1.19 2.87
CA LEU A 572 4.28 2.58 2.45
C LEU A 572 5.71 3.11 2.47
N GLY A 573 6.12 3.79 1.41
CA GLY A 573 7.47 4.30 1.27
C GLY A 573 7.76 5.50 2.17
N ASN A 574 8.78 6.29 1.80
CA ASN A 574 9.24 7.41 2.64
C ASN A 574 8.55 8.76 2.33
N THR A 575 7.50 8.76 1.51
CA THR A 575 6.61 9.92 1.31
C THR A 575 5.44 9.82 2.29
N GLY A 576 4.78 10.93 2.61
CA GLY A 576 3.57 10.89 3.45
C GLY A 576 2.38 10.47 2.59
N ASN A 577 1.77 9.32 2.89
CA ASN A 577 0.76 8.73 2.03
C ASN A 577 -0.66 9.06 2.53
N THR A 578 -1.57 9.35 1.60
CA THR A 578 -3.02 9.40 1.87
C THR A 578 -3.72 8.39 0.97
N LEU A 579 -4.07 7.22 1.51
CA LEU A 579 -4.38 6.04 0.71
C LEU A 579 -5.71 5.40 1.12
N LEU A 580 -6.57 5.07 0.15
CA LEU A 580 -7.69 4.15 0.33
C LEU A 580 -7.22 2.72 0.06
N VAL A 581 -7.34 1.82 1.04
CA VAL A 581 -6.96 0.40 0.89
C VAL A 581 -8.16 -0.52 1.00
N SER A 582 -8.13 -1.65 0.29
CA SER A 582 -9.11 -2.72 0.39
C SER A 582 -8.44 -4.07 0.17
N SER A 583 -8.89 -5.12 0.85
CA SER A 583 -8.38 -6.49 0.67
C SER A 583 -6.86 -6.63 0.86
N ILE A 584 -6.26 -5.93 1.84
CA ILE A 584 -4.84 -6.04 2.19
C ILE A 584 -4.71 -6.68 3.58
N GLU A 585 -3.91 -7.73 3.71
CA GLU A 585 -3.71 -8.44 4.99
C GLU A 585 -2.66 -7.81 5.90
N SER A 586 -1.61 -7.19 5.34
CA SER A 586 -0.58 -6.52 6.12
C SER A 586 -0.16 -5.19 5.50
N LEU A 587 -0.19 -4.14 6.31
CA LEU A 587 0.18 -2.79 5.91
C LEU A 587 1.20 -2.21 6.88
N VAL A 588 2.36 -1.82 6.36
CA VAL A 588 3.45 -1.21 7.12
C VAL A 588 3.60 0.23 6.65
N GLY A 589 3.51 1.19 7.56
CA GLY A 589 3.76 2.59 7.27
C GLY A 589 5.25 2.91 7.10
N GLY A 590 5.50 4.09 6.57
CA GLY A 590 6.82 4.64 6.31
C GLY A 590 7.36 5.47 7.48
N THR A 591 8.35 6.31 7.17
CA THR A 591 8.92 7.27 8.13
C THR A 591 8.21 8.63 8.13
N ALA A 592 7.33 8.85 7.15
CA ALA A 592 6.56 10.07 6.99
C ALA A 592 5.12 9.82 7.47
N THR A 593 4.35 10.89 7.64
CA THR A 593 2.97 10.77 8.15
C THR A 593 2.07 10.08 7.13
N ASP A 594 1.56 8.91 7.51
CA ASP A 594 0.65 8.10 6.72
C ASP A 594 -0.78 8.17 7.27
N ALA A 595 -1.72 8.43 6.35
CA ALA A 595 -3.15 8.46 6.61
C ALA A 595 -3.85 7.44 5.69
N VAL A 596 -4.33 6.35 6.27
CA VAL A 596 -4.97 5.26 5.53
C VAL A 596 -6.45 5.19 5.86
N THR A 597 -7.27 5.07 4.82
CA THR A 597 -8.71 4.77 4.94
C THR A 597 -8.97 3.37 4.42
N LEU A 598 -9.78 2.58 5.14
CA LEU A 598 -10.18 1.25 4.72
C LEU A 598 -11.43 1.31 3.84
N GLY A 599 -11.54 0.37 2.91
CA GLY A 599 -12.65 0.28 1.96
C GLY A 599 -13.97 -0.09 2.61
N THR A 600 -15.03 -0.13 1.80
CA THR A 600 -16.42 -0.34 2.26
C THR A 600 -16.79 -1.80 2.53
N LEU A 601 -15.84 -2.72 2.49
CA LEU A 601 -16.03 -4.10 2.92
C LEU A 601 -15.52 -4.21 4.35
N GLY A 602 -15.94 -5.22 5.11
CA GLY A 602 -15.30 -5.50 6.41
C GLY A 602 -13.85 -5.92 6.19
N ASN A 603 -12.91 -5.21 6.80
CA ASN A 603 -11.47 -5.45 6.62
C ASN A 603 -10.91 -6.27 7.78
N THR A 604 -9.92 -7.11 7.52
CA THR A 604 -9.13 -7.79 8.56
C THR A 604 -7.66 -7.67 8.20
N LEU A 605 -6.89 -6.87 8.96
CA LEU A 605 -5.48 -6.63 8.63
C LEU A 605 -4.57 -6.38 9.83
N VAL A 606 -3.27 -6.57 9.60
CA VAL A 606 -2.19 -6.23 10.53
C VAL A 606 -1.53 -4.92 10.09
N VAL A 607 -1.55 -3.90 10.93
CA VAL A 607 -0.90 -2.60 10.68
C VAL A 607 0.31 -2.39 11.57
N SER A 608 1.30 -1.65 11.08
CA SER A 608 2.39 -1.14 11.91
C SER A 608 2.93 0.17 11.35
N ALA A 609 3.46 1.03 12.20
CA ALA A 609 4.07 2.31 11.82
C ALA A 609 3.13 3.28 11.05
N LEU A 610 1.82 3.25 11.29
CA LEU A 610 0.86 4.22 10.75
C LEU A 610 0.58 5.32 11.79
N GLU A 611 0.34 6.55 11.34
CA GLU A 611 -0.12 7.66 12.19
C GLU A 611 -1.64 7.80 12.24
N THR A 612 -2.34 7.55 11.12
CA THR A 612 -3.81 7.64 11.06
C THR A 612 -4.42 6.47 10.30
N LEU A 613 -5.42 5.84 10.90
CA LEU A 613 -6.21 4.76 10.30
C LEU A 613 -7.70 5.02 10.47
N THR A 614 -8.43 5.08 9.36
CA THR A 614 -9.89 5.25 9.36
C THR A 614 -10.54 4.02 8.77
N GLY A 615 -11.44 3.38 9.51
CA GLY A 615 -12.27 2.29 9.02
C GLY A 615 -13.29 2.74 7.99
N GLY A 616 -13.82 1.76 7.27
CA GLY A 616 -14.85 1.95 6.26
C GLY A 616 -16.24 1.66 6.82
N VAL A 617 -17.16 1.31 5.92
CA VAL A 617 -18.41 0.64 6.31
C VAL A 617 -18.15 -0.86 6.31
N GLY A 618 -18.69 -1.60 7.29
CA GLY A 618 -18.40 -3.02 7.46
C GLY A 618 -17.90 -3.30 8.86
N THR A 619 -17.41 -4.52 9.10
CA THR A 619 -16.73 -4.88 10.35
C THR A 619 -15.24 -4.83 10.13
N ASP A 620 -14.57 -3.84 10.71
CA ASP A 620 -13.13 -3.62 10.58
C ASP A 620 -12.39 -4.17 11.80
N VAL A 621 -11.56 -5.19 11.55
CA VAL A 621 -10.75 -5.90 12.55
C VAL A 621 -9.27 -5.62 12.28
N VAL A 622 -8.64 -4.84 13.15
CA VAL A 622 -7.25 -4.41 12.99
C VAL A 622 -6.41 -4.98 14.13
N SER A 623 -5.25 -5.54 13.79
CA SER A 623 -4.22 -5.93 14.76
C SER A 623 -2.97 -5.06 14.55
N LEU A 624 -2.35 -4.60 15.63
CA LEU A 624 -1.10 -3.85 15.59
C LEU A 624 0.10 -4.81 15.54
N GLY A 625 1.17 -4.38 14.89
CA GLY A 625 2.43 -5.10 14.85
C GLY A 625 3.09 -5.21 16.23
N SER A 626 4.17 -5.99 16.33
CA SER A 626 4.85 -6.25 17.61
C SER A 626 5.54 -5.02 18.25
N ALA A 627 5.80 -3.97 17.46
CA ALA A 627 6.36 -2.72 17.95
C ALA A 627 5.24 -1.83 18.51
N GLY A 628 5.54 -1.01 19.52
CA GLY A 628 4.56 -0.08 20.09
C GLY A 628 4.11 0.96 19.07
N SER A 629 2.81 1.23 19.05
CA SER A 629 2.16 2.12 18.08
C SER A 629 1.73 3.43 18.73
N THR A 630 1.76 4.53 17.97
CA THR A 630 1.06 5.78 18.33
C THR A 630 0.13 6.13 17.18
N LEU A 631 -1.14 5.74 17.31
CA LEU A 631 -2.07 5.70 16.18
C LEU A 631 -3.36 6.46 16.49
N VAL A 632 -3.80 7.27 15.54
CA VAL A 632 -5.15 7.86 15.54
C VAL A 632 -6.08 6.93 14.77
N VAL A 633 -7.10 6.40 15.43
CA VAL A 633 -8.08 5.49 14.83
C VAL A 633 -9.45 6.14 14.73
N SER A 634 -10.19 5.83 13.67
CA SER A 634 -11.58 6.28 13.50
C SER A 634 -12.40 5.17 12.88
N ALA A 635 -13.65 4.99 13.30
CA ALA A 635 -14.59 4.04 12.69
C ALA A 635 -14.09 2.58 12.59
N LEU A 636 -13.25 2.12 13.53
CA LEU A 636 -12.87 0.70 13.64
C LEU A 636 -13.79 -0.02 14.63
N ASP A 637 -14.15 -1.27 14.33
CA ASP A 637 -14.95 -2.11 15.24
C ASP A 637 -14.08 -2.86 16.24
N THR A 638 -12.94 -3.39 15.81
CA THR A 638 -12.03 -4.16 16.65
C THR A 638 -10.59 -3.73 16.46
N LEU A 639 -9.89 -3.45 17.55
CA LEU A 639 -8.47 -3.14 17.59
C LEU A 639 -7.75 -4.01 18.62
N THR A 640 -6.79 -4.80 18.16
CA THR A 640 -5.93 -5.60 19.03
C THR A 640 -4.51 -5.05 18.98
N GLY A 641 -3.95 -4.70 20.13
CA GLY A 641 -2.56 -4.25 20.25
C GLY A 641 -1.52 -5.35 20.09
N GLY A 642 -0.28 -4.91 20.01
CA GLY A 642 0.92 -5.74 19.91
C GLY A 642 1.55 -6.04 21.27
N ALA A 643 2.83 -6.41 21.25
CA ALA A 643 3.61 -6.64 22.47
C ALA A 643 4.32 -5.38 22.99
N GLY A 644 4.46 -4.36 22.14
CA GLY A 644 4.99 -3.06 22.52
C GLY A 644 3.90 -2.16 23.11
N THR A 645 4.31 -1.03 23.70
CA THR A 645 3.35 -0.07 24.27
C THR A 645 2.57 0.65 23.19
N ASP A 646 1.27 0.43 23.14
CA ASP A 646 0.34 1.03 22.19
C ASP A 646 -0.42 2.21 22.81
N ILE A 647 -0.34 3.35 22.13
CA ILE A 647 -1.02 4.60 22.46
C ILE A 647 -1.99 4.93 21.34
N ILE A 648 -3.28 4.75 21.63
CA ILE A 648 -4.34 4.90 20.64
C ILE A 648 -5.21 6.10 20.98
N ARG A 649 -5.51 6.92 19.98
CA ARG A 649 -6.46 8.03 20.11
C ARG A 649 -7.63 7.87 19.15
N ILE A 650 -8.84 7.99 19.66
CA ILE A 650 -10.05 8.02 18.83
C ILE A 650 -10.11 9.39 18.12
N GLY A 651 -10.20 9.37 16.80
CA GLY A 651 -10.10 10.54 15.93
C GLY A 651 -11.41 11.26 15.70
N VAL A 652 -12.55 10.56 15.80
CA VAL A 652 -13.89 11.11 15.55
C VAL A 652 -14.40 11.95 16.73
N THR A 653 -15.26 12.92 16.45
CA THR A 653 -15.90 13.79 17.47
C THR A 653 -17.35 13.41 17.79
N THR A 654 -17.85 12.32 17.19
CA THR A 654 -19.23 11.84 17.36
C THR A 654 -19.35 10.71 18.39
N GLY A 655 -18.23 10.25 18.93
CA GLY A 655 -18.13 8.99 19.67
C GLY A 655 -17.80 7.80 18.76
N SER A 656 -17.27 6.75 19.36
CA SER A 656 -16.89 5.49 18.71
C SER A 656 -17.30 4.28 19.57
N ASN A 657 -17.66 3.18 18.92
CA ASN A 657 -17.81 1.87 19.56
C ASN A 657 -16.60 1.02 19.18
N LEU A 658 -15.76 0.63 20.13
CA LEU A 658 -14.53 -0.09 19.86
C LEU A 658 -14.37 -1.31 20.77
N LEU A 659 -14.17 -2.49 20.19
CA LEU A 659 -13.64 -3.66 20.90
C LEU A 659 -12.10 -3.54 20.93
N ALA A 660 -11.54 -3.24 22.10
CA ALA A 660 -10.10 -3.07 22.29
C ALA A 660 -9.50 -4.24 23.06
N SER A 661 -8.33 -4.73 22.67
CA SER A 661 -7.60 -5.78 23.41
C SER A 661 -6.11 -5.48 23.41
N SER A 662 -5.41 -5.72 24.51
CA SER A 662 -3.96 -5.52 24.63
C SER A 662 -3.49 -4.11 24.22
N ILE A 663 -4.27 -3.07 24.58
CA ILE A 663 -3.90 -1.66 24.36
C ILE A 663 -3.56 -1.03 25.72
N GLU A 664 -2.36 -0.44 25.85
CA GLU A 664 -1.92 0.15 27.12
C GLU A 664 -2.52 1.52 27.38
N THR A 665 -2.73 2.35 26.35
CA THR A 665 -3.32 3.69 26.50
C THR A 665 -4.36 3.94 25.42
N LEU A 666 -5.58 4.26 25.83
CA LEU A 666 -6.68 4.63 24.94
C LEU A 666 -7.23 6.00 25.34
N VAL A 667 -7.18 6.93 24.39
CA VAL A 667 -7.65 8.31 24.55
C VAL A 667 -8.89 8.49 23.68
N GLY A 668 -10.01 8.79 24.29
CA GLY A 668 -11.22 9.21 23.59
C GLY A 668 -11.14 10.64 23.06
N ASN A 669 -12.26 11.15 22.61
CA ASN A 669 -12.42 12.51 22.10
C ASN A 669 -13.76 13.07 22.59
N THR A 670 -14.21 14.19 22.03
CA THR A 670 -15.59 14.63 22.25
C THR A 670 -16.55 13.61 21.66
N GLY A 671 -17.64 13.30 22.33
CA GLY A 671 -18.61 12.30 21.89
C GLY A 671 -18.90 11.33 23.02
N ALA A 672 -19.59 10.23 22.70
CA ALA A 672 -19.71 9.10 23.62
C ALA A 672 -18.86 7.96 23.08
N ASP A 673 -17.66 7.79 23.64
CA ASP A 673 -16.75 6.70 23.33
C ASP A 673 -17.08 5.49 24.22
N ILE A 674 -17.53 4.43 23.56
CA ILE A 674 -17.92 3.15 24.16
C ILE A 674 -16.86 2.12 23.82
N VAL A 675 -16.10 1.71 24.83
CA VAL A 675 -15.03 0.72 24.69
C VAL A 675 -15.44 -0.57 25.38
N THR A 676 -15.38 -1.67 24.65
CA THR A 676 -15.46 -3.02 25.22
C THR A 676 -14.06 -3.61 25.22
N LEU A 677 -13.62 -4.17 26.34
CA LEU A 677 -12.34 -4.85 26.45
C LEU A 677 -12.50 -6.31 26.01
N GLY A 678 -11.47 -6.85 25.36
CA GLY A 678 -11.47 -8.23 24.90
C GLY A 678 -11.48 -9.25 26.03
N SER A 679 -11.62 -10.53 25.69
CA SER A 679 -11.73 -11.62 26.66
C SER A 679 -10.43 -11.97 27.40
N ALA A 680 -9.28 -11.44 26.97
CA ALA A 680 -8.04 -11.50 27.74
C ALA A 680 -8.13 -10.59 28.98
N GLY A 681 -7.25 -10.76 29.97
CA GLY A 681 -7.14 -9.77 31.05
C GLY A 681 -6.42 -8.53 30.52
N ASN A 682 -7.07 -7.37 30.58
CA ASN A 682 -6.54 -6.13 30.03
C ASN A 682 -5.96 -5.24 31.12
N THR A 683 -4.91 -4.49 30.79
CA THR A 683 -4.41 -3.39 31.62
C THR A 683 -4.41 -2.13 30.79
N LEU A 684 -5.30 -1.19 31.09
CA LEU A 684 -5.58 -0.03 30.25
C LEU A 684 -5.47 1.28 31.05
N LEU A 685 -4.76 2.26 30.50
CA LEU A 685 -4.91 3.66 30.88
C LEU A 685 -5.95 4.32 29.96
N ALA A 686 -7.11 4.63 30.54
CA ALA A 686 -8.25 5.25 29.87
C ALA A 686 -8.29 6.76 30.11
N LEU A 687 -8.35 7.54 29.03
CA LEU A 687 -8.49 8.99 29.09
C LEU A 687 -9.70 9.42 28.27
N VAL A 688 -10.57 10.23 28.86
CA VAL A 688 -11.71 10.84 28.15
C VAL A 688 -12.59 9.79 27.47
N LEU A 689 -12.89 8.69 28.16
CA LEU A 689 -13.83 7.67 27.71
C LEU A 689 -15.11 7.75 28.55
N GLU A 690 -16.27 7.62 27.91
CA GLU A 690 -17.58 7.70 28.57
C GLU A 690 -18.09 6.34 29.03
N THR A 691 -17.71 5.24 28.37
CA THR A 691 -18.13 3.89 28.75
C THR A 691 -17.01 2.88 28.55
N ILE A 692 -16.77 2.06 29.57
CA ILE A 692 -15.87 0.90 29.50
C ILE A 692 -16.63 -0.34 29.99
N THR A 693 -16.68 -1.36 29.15
CA THR A 693 -17.19 -2.69 29.52
C THR A 693 -16.03 -3.68 29.47
N GLY A 694 -15.72 -4.35 30.58
CA GLY A 694 -14.69 -5.39 30.62
C GLY A 694 -15.13 -6.70 29.96
N GLY A 695 -14.15 -7.59 29.79
CA GLY A 695 -14.29 -8.91 29.21
C GLY A 695 -14.43 -10.02 30.26
N ALA A 696 -14.07 -11.25 29.89
CA ALA A 696 -14.06 -12.39 30.81
C ALA A 696 -12.72 -12.52 31.59
N GLY A 697 -11.70 -11.78 31.18
CA GLY A 697 -10.40 -11.73 31.84
C GLY A 697 -10.45 -10.89 33.13
N THR A 698 -9.31 -10.74 33.79
CA THR A 698 -9.19 -9.76 34.89
C THR A 698 -8.74 -8.45 34.31
N ASP A 699 -9.64 -7.46 34.33
CA ASP A 699 -9.43 -6.15 33.77
C ASP A 699 -9.01 -5.14 34.83
N LEU A 700 -7.90 -4.46 34.55
CA LEU A 700 -7.34 -3.37 35.34
C LEU A 700 -7.40 -2.09 34.52
N VAL A 701 -8.18 -1.12 34.98
CA VAL A 701 -8.34 0.17 34.31
C VAL A 701 -7.82 1.29 35.21
N PHE A 702 -6.95 2.13 34.67
CA PHE A 702 -6.50 3.38 35.27
C PHE A 702 -7.18 4.56 34.56
N LEU A 703 -7.62 5.56 35.31
CA LEU A 703 -8.15 6.80 34.78
C LEU A 703 -7.08 7.89 34.69
N GLY A 704 -7.25 8.81 33.74
CA GLY A 704 -6.34 9.94 33.54
C GLY A 704 -6.47 11.02 34.62
N SER A 705 -5.51 11.96 34.65
CA SER A 705 -5.48 13.04 35.66
C SER A 705 -6.51 14.16 35.48
N ALA A 706 -7.29 14.16 34.39
CA ALA A 706 -8.24 15.22 34.06
C ALA A 706 -9.58 15.10 34.81
N GLY A 707 -9.79 14.01 35.54
CA GLY A 707 -11.09 13.61 36.08
C GLY A 707 -11.97 12.97 34.99
N SER A 708 -12.79 12.01 35.39
CA SER A 708 -13.56 11.16 34.49
C SER A 708 -15.03 11.11 34.90
N SER A 709 -15.91 10.98 33.92
CA SER A 709 -17.33 10.65 34.13
C SER A 709 -17.63 9.39 33.34
N LEU A 710 -17.53 8.23 34.00
CA LEU A 710 -17.42 6.94 33.33
C LEU A 710 -18.55 5.99 33.73
N LEU A 711 -19.19 5.36 32.74
CA LEU A 711 -20.03 4.18 32.94
C LEU A 711 -19.15 2.92 32.84
N VAL A 712 -19.16 2.08 33.87
CA VAL A 712 -18.34 0.86 33.94
C VAL A 712 -19.20 -0.38 34.12
N SER A 713 -18.85 -1.47 33.47
CA SER A 713 -19.42 -2.80 33.72
C SER A 713 -18.35 -3.88 33.53
N ALA A 714 -18.43 -4.96 34.30
CA ALA A 714 -17.54 -6.11 34.18
C ALA A 714 -16.03 -5.79 34.24
N VAL A 715 -15.62 -4.74 34.97
CA VAL A 715 -14.21 -4.43 35.25
C VAL A 715 -13.90 -4.82 36.70
N GLU A 716 -12.83 -5.57 36.93
CA GLU A 716 -12.50 -6.09 38.26
C GLU A 716 -11.76 -5.07 39.13
N LEU A 717 -10.89 -4.24 38.56
CA LEU A 717 -10.14 -3.22 39.30
C LEU A 717 -10.09 -1.90 38.53
N LEU A 718 -10.64 -0.86 39.15
CA LEU A 718 -10.66 0.50 38.62
C LEU A 718 -9.92 1.45 39.57
N ILE A 719 -8.98 2.21 39.02
CA ILE A 719 -8.14 3.13 39.77
C ILE A 719 -8.30 4.52 39.17
N GLY A 720 -8.72 5.49 39.98
CA GLY A 720 -8.83 6.89 39.59
C GLY A 720 -7.48 7.58 39.39
N GLY A 721 -7.55 8.78 38.83
CA GLY A 721 -6.45 9.72 38.72
C GLY A 721 -6.46 10.75 39.85
N THR A 722 -5.79 11.88 39.63
CA THR A 722 -5.78 13.02 40.58
C THR A 722 -6.95 13.99 40.39
N GLY A 723 -7.70 13.84 39.30
CA GLY A 723 -8.87 14.66 39.01
C GLY A 723 -10.12 14.03 39.63
N THR A 724 -11.24 14.75 39.65
CA THR A 724 -12.49 14.21 40.18
C THR A 724 -13.04 13.14 39.26
N ASP A 725 -13.02 11.90 39.72
CA ASP A 725 -13.53 10.73 39.04
C ASP A 725 -14.91 10.33 39.58
N VAL A 726 -15.90 10.36 38.68
CA VAL A 726 -17.28 10.00 38.91
C VAL A 726 -17.58 8.74 38.11
N VAL A 727 -17.82 7.63 38.79
CA VAL A 727 -18.06 6.33 38.18
C VAL A 727 -19.49 5.89 38.45
N THR A 728 -20.19 5.48 37.40
CA THR A 728 -21.48 4.79 37.49
C THR A 728 -21.30 3.34 37.07
N LEU A 729 -21.83 2.39 37.85
CA LEU A 729 -21.83 0.98 37.51
C LEU A 729 -23.05 0.67 36.63
N GLY A 730 -22.87 -0.13 35.58
CA GLY A 730 -23.96 -0.47 34.65
C GLY A 730 -25.00 -1.41 35.24
N GLY A 731 -26.14 -1.57 34.57
CA GLY A 731 -27.36 -2.19 35.12
C GLY A 731 -27.33 -3.71 35.37
N ALA A 732 -26.17 -4.34 35.33
CA ALA A 732 -25.97 -5.74 35.67
C ALA A 732 -25.43 -5.86 37.11
N ASN A 733 -25.22 -7.08 37.61
CA ASN A 733 -24.53 -7.24 38.89
C ASN A 733 -23.05 -6.89 38.72
N ASN A 734 -22.54 -5.96 39.51
CA ASN A 734 -21.14 -5.58 39.47
C ASN A 734 -20.40 -6.05 40.73
N THR A 735 -19.18 -6.53 40.55
CA THR A 735 -18.24 -6.79 41.65
C THR A 735 -16.91 -6.17 41.26
N ILE A 736 -16.54 -5.08 41.92
CA ILE A 736 -15.41 -4.24 41.51
C ILE A 736 -14.59 -3.81 42.72
N ILE A 737 -13.26 -3.80 42.55
CA ILE A 737 -12.35 -3.15 43.47
C ILE A 737 -12.08 -1.74 42.95
N VAL A 738 -12.20 -0.73 43.80
CA VAL A 738 -11.95 0.67 43.43
C VAL A 738 -10.86 1.30 44.29
N ARG A 739 -10.12 2.24 43.71
CA ARG A 739 -9.14 3.09 44.42
C ARG A 739 -9.19 4.50 43.87
N ASP A 740 -8.95 5.46 44.75
CA ASP A 740 -8.73 6.86 44.37
C ASP A 740 -9.88 7.42 43.50
N LEU A 741 -11.13 7.03 43.79
CA LEU A 741 -12.33 7.56 43.15
C LEU A 741 -13.10 8.46 44.12
N GLU A 742 -13.62 9.59 43.64
CA GLU A 742 -14.41 10.51 44.46
C GLU A 742 -15.89 10.13 44.53
N THR A 743 -16.44 9.47 43.50
CA THR A 743 -17.85 9.08 43.48
C THR A 743 -18.05 7.74 42.78
N VAL A 744 -18.78 6.83 43.44
CA VAL A 744 -19.21 5.55 42.86
C VAL A 744 -20.72 5.41 43.04
N THR A 745 -21.45 5.33 41.94
CA THR A 745 -22.91 5.15 41.94
C THR A 745 -23.26 3.81 41.31
N GLY A 746 -23.99 2.96 42.01
CA GLY A 746 -24.57 1.75 41.45
C GLY A 746 -25.77 2.06 40.56
N SER A 747 -26.34 1.04 39.96
CA SER A 747 -27.56 1.19 39.18
C SER A 747 -28.54 0.04 39.41
N GLY A 748 -29.08 -0.56 38.34
CA GLY A 748 -29.82 -1.81 38.49
C GLY A 748 -28.86 -2.97 38.73
N GLY A 749 -29.31 -4.03 39.40
CA GLY A 749 -28.46 -5.19 39.72
C GLY A 749 -28.13 -5.26 41.20
N ILE A 750 -27.19 -6.14 41.55
CA ILE A 750 -26.58 -6.20 42.89
C ILE A 750 -25.13 -5.77 42.73
N ASP A 751 -24.81 -4.60 43.28
CA ASP A 751 -23.52 -3.96 43.21
C ASP A 751 -22.72 -4.20 44.51
N THR A 752 -21.55 -4.84 44.35
CA THR A 752 -20.57 -5.08 45.42
C THR A 752 -19.30 -4.30 45.11
N VAL A 753 -19.02 -3.27 45.89
CA VAL A 753 -17.81 -2.45 45.76
C VAL A 753 -16.86 -2.75 46.91
N THR A 754 -15.61 -3.07 46.58
CA THR A 754 -14.53 -3.20 47.57
C THR A 754 -13.56 -2.04 47.40
N LEU A 755 -13.28 -1.32 48.48
CA LEU A 755 -12.26 -0.29 48.51
C LEU A 755 -10.87 -0.93 48.58
N GLY A 756 -9.91 -0.39 47.83
CA GLY A 756 -8.57 -0.94 47.76
C GLY A 756 -7.75 -0.71 49.02
N ASN A 757 -6.43 -0.94 48.93
CA ASN A 757 -5.54 -0.92 50.10
C ASN A 757 -5.06 0.48 50.52
N THR A 758 -5.39 1.53 49.76
CA THR A 758 -5.19 2.93 50.14
C THR A 758 -6.32 3.41 51.04
N GLY A 759 -6.15 4.53 51.74
CA GLY A 759 -7.27 5.15 52.47
C GLY A 759 -8.15 5.90 51.49
N ASN A 760 -9.45 5.66 51.52
CA ASN A 760 -10.38 6.19 50.52
C ASN A 760 -11.24 7.31 51.14
N THR A 761 -11.58 8.31 50.33
CA THR A 761 -12.57 9.33 50.68
C THR A 761 -13.51 9.48 49.48
N LEU A 762 -14.71 8.90 49.57
CA LEU A 762 -15.64 8.85 48.43
C LEU A 762 -17.10 9.02 48.81
N VAL A 763 -17.91 9.40 47.82
CA VAL A 763 -19.37 9.37 47.89
C VAL A 763 -19.87 8.10 47.21
N VAL A 764 -20.73 7.34 47.88
CA VAL A 764 -21.40 6.16 47.32
C VAL A 764 -22.91 6.38 47.21
N SER A 765 -23.54 5.78 46.21
CA SER A 765 -25.01 5.83 46.05
C SER A 765 -25.50 4.57 45.37
N ALA A 766 -26.69 4.10 45.74
CA ALA A 766 -27.36 2.96 45.11
C ALA A 766 -26.48 1.68 45.03
N LEU A 767 -25.67 1.42 46.07
CA LEU A 767 -24.90 0.18 46.18
C LEU A 767 -25.59 -0.76 47.18
N GLU A 768 -25.53 -2.07 46.95
CA GLU A 768 -26.02 -3.07 47.89
C GLU A 768 -24.97 -3.48 48.92
N THR A 769 -23.69 -3.52 48.52
CA THR A 769 -22.59 -3.94 49.41
C THR A 769 -21.36 -3.06 49.21
N LEU A 770 -20.81 -2.59 50.33
CA LEU A 770 -19.56 -1.85 50.41
C LEU A 770 -18.61 -2.53 51.41
N VAL A 771 -17.41 -2.88 50.94
CA VAL A 771 -16.36 -3.48 51.75
C VAL A 771 -15.18 -2.50 51.77
N GLY A 772 -14.80 -2.03 52.95
CA GLY A 772 -13.59 -1.23 53.12
C GLY A 772 -12.31 -2.05 52.98
N GLY A 773 -11.21 -1.33 52.82
CA GLY A 773 -9.87 -1.87 52.62
C GLY A 773 -9.04 -1.92 53.90
N THR A 774 -7.72 -1.86 53.74
CA THR A 774 -6.77 -1.77 54.87
C THR A 774 -6.40 -0.33 55.24
N GLY A 775 -6.72 0.63 54.37
CA GLY A 775 -6.56 2.05 54.65
C GLY A 775 -7.74 2.58 55.45
N THR A 776 -7.63 3.81 55.97
CA THR A 776 -8.77 4.47 56.61
C THR A 776 -9.76 4.93 55.55
N ASP A 777 -10.96 4.39 55.61
CA ASP A 777 -12.03 4.67 54.66
C ASP A 777 -13.06 5.64 55.25
N VAL A 778 -13.27 6.74 54.53
CA VAL A 778 -14.25 7.78 54.84
C VAL A 778 -15.27 7.83 53.72
N VAL A 779 -16.48 7.36 54.02
CA VAL A 779 -17.54 7.18 53.03
C VAL A 779 -18.72 8.08 53.37
N ALA A 780 -19.21 8.82 52.38
CA ALA A 780 -20.48 9.50 52.46
C ALA A 780 -21.51 8.80 51.56
N ILE A 781 -22.74 8.64 52.05
CA ILE A 781 -23.86 8.15 51.24
C ILE A 781 -24.46 9.37 50.52
N GLY A 782 -24.86 9.20 49.26
CA GLY A 782 -25.49 10.27 48.49
C GLY A 782 -26.92 10.58 48.96
N THR A 783 -27.58 11.49 48.25
CA THR A 783 -28.82 12.12 48.73
C THR A 783 -30.09 11.28 48.60
N VAL A 784 -30.03 10.14 47.90
CA VAL A 784 -31.22 9.31 47.59
C VAL A 784 -31.59 8.37 48.75
N GLY A 785 -30.67 8.11 49.68
CA GLY A 785 -30.84 7.11 50.73
C GLY A 785 -30.89 5.69 50.18
N GLY A 786 -30.84 4.69 51.05
CA GLY A 786 -30.91 3.28 50.63
C GLY A 786 -30.49 2.30 51.71
N ALA A 787 -30.65 1.02 51.40
CA ALA A 787 -30.11 -0.07 52.21
C ALA A 787 -28.70 -0.41 51.74
N LEU A 788 -27.72 -0.48 52.66
CA LEU A 788 -26.33 -0.81 52.34
C LEU A 788 -25.76 -1.79 53.36
N LEU A 789 -25.19 -2.90 52.88
CA LEU A 789 -24.36 -3.79 53.69
C LEU A 789 -22.93 -3.23 53.72
N VAL A 790 -22.41 -2.94 54.92
CA VAL A 790 -21.08 -2.33 55.10
C VAL A 790 -20.20 -3.23 55.95
N SER A 791 -18.95 -3.41 55.56
CA SER A 791 -17.93 -4.06 56.38
C SER A 791 -16.59 -3.36 56.24
N SER A 792 -15.79 -3.34 57.30
CA SER A 792 -14.42 -2.79 57.29
C SER A 792 -14.30 -1.31 56.88
N VAL A 793 -15.37 -0.51 57.00
CA VAL A 793 -15.32 0.95 56.76
C VAL A 793 -15.21 1.64 58.12
N GLU A 794 -14.29 2.60 58.27
CA GLU A 794 -14.07 3.29 59.55
C GLU A 794 -15.02 4.46 59.78
N THR A 795 -15.38 5.22 58.74
CA THR A 795 -16.29 6.37 58.85
C THR A 795 -17.37 6.32 57.78
N LEU A 796 -18.64 6.39 58.20
CA LEU A 796 -19.80 6.38 57.30
C LEU A 796 -20.75 7.53 57.65
N THR A 797 -20.99 8.44 56.71
CA THR A 797 -21.87 9.59 56.91
C THR A 797 -23.05 9.53 55.95
N GLY A 798 -24.27 9.60 56.46
CA GLY A 798 -25.48 9.71 55.66
C GLY A 798 -25.74 11.13 55.15
N ASN A 799 -26.80 11.30 54.37
CA ASN A 799 -27.22 12.58 53.80
C ASN A 799 -28.74 12.74 53.87
N THR A 800 -29.34 13.58 53.01
CA THR A 800 -30.78 13.89 53.01
C THR A 800 -31.70 12.74 52.56
N GLY A 801 -31.28 11.48 52.66
CA GLY A 801 -32.07 10.29 52.37
C GLY A 801 -32.49 9.56 53.65
N VAL A 802 -33.12 8.39 53.52
CA VAL A 802 -33.25 7.45 54.64
C VAL A 802 -32.21 6.36 54.43
N ASP A 803 -31.21 6.35 55.30
CA ASP A 803 -30.06 5.46 55.25
C ASP A 803 -30.26 4.28 56.21
N THR A 804 -30.31 3.07 55.64
CA THR A 804 -30.46 1.81 56.39
C THR A 804 -29.20 0.97 56.24
N ILE A 805 -28.37 0.91 57.28
CA ILE A 805 -27.09 0.22 57.24
C ILE A 805 -27.18 -1.11 57.96
N THR A 806 -26.70 -2.16 57.31
CA THR A 806 -26.43 -3.45 57.96
C THR A 806 -24.92 -3.64 58.02
N LEU A 807 -24.38 -4.00 59.18
CA LEU A 807 -22.96 -4.29 59.34
C LEU A 807 -22.67 -5.75 58.98
N GLY A 808 -21.48 -5.98 58.43
CA GLY A 808 -21.04 -7.31 58.04
C GLY A 808 -20.90 -8.27 59.21
N SER A 809 -20.80 -9.57 58.93
CA SER A 809 -20.74 -10.62 59.97
C SER A 809 -19.46 -10.63 60.83
N ALA A 810 -18.39 -9.95 60.41
CA ALA A 810 -17.21 -9.72 61.25
C ALA A 810 -17.50 -8.67 62.33
N GLY A 811 -16.65 -8.53 63.34
CA GLY A 811 -16.81 -7.42 64.29
C GLY A 811 -16.41 -6.10 63.65
N ASN A 812 -17.28 -5.09 63.74
CA ASN A 812 -17.08 -3.80 63.10
C ASN A 812 -16.72 -2.71 64.11
N THR A 813 -15.92 -1.73 63.70
CA THR A 813 -15.69 -0.49 64.46
C THR A 813 -15.93 0.69 63.53
N LEU A 814 -17.01 1.43 63.77
CA LEU A 814 -17.53 2.40 62.82
C LEU A 814 -17.89 3.72 63.50
N LEU A 815 -17.42 4.84 62.95
CA LEU A 815 -17.93 6.17 63.25
C LEU A 815 -19.06 6.52 62.28
N THR A 816 -20.24 6.81 62.79
CA THR A 816 -21.42 7.14 61.99
C THR A 816 -21.96 8.54 62.27
N SER A 817 -22.51 9.18 61.25
CA SER A 817 -23.23 10.45 61.42
C SER A 817 -24.37 10.53 60.43
N ALA A 818 -25.50 11.13 60.84
CA ALA A 818 -26.67 11.35 60.01
C ALA A 818 -27.20 10.06 59.33
N LEU A 819 -27.21 8.94 60.04
CA LEU A 819 -27.84 7.69 59.61
C LEU A 819 -29.14 7.45 60.38
N GLU A 820 -30.16 6.93 59.73
CA GLU A 820 -31.46 6.65 60.36
C GLU A 820 -31.53 5.26 61.00
N THR A 821 -30.88 4.25 60.42
CA THR A 821 -30.93 2.87 60.94
C THR A 821 -29.58 2.16 60.81
N ILE A 822 -29.15 1.49 61.89
CA ILE A 822 -28.01 0.56 61.90
C ILE A 822 -28.46 -0.78 62.48
N THR A 823 -28.19 -1.85 61.74
CA THR A 823 -28.32 -3.24 62.22
C THR A 823 -26.94 -3.86 62.27
N GLY A 824 -26.51 -4.33 63.44
CA GLY A 824 -25.25 -5.05 63.59
C GLY A 824 -25.26 -6.45 62.98
N GLY A 825 -24.07 -7.04 62.88
CA GLY A 825 -23.81 -8.38 62.38
C GLY A 825 -23.76 -9.42 63.49
N ALA A 826 -23.10 -10.54 63.22
CA ALA A 826 -22.89 -11.61 64.21
C ALA A 826 -21.61 -11.41 65.06
N GLY A 827 -20.70 -10.56 64.58
CA GLY A 827 -19.50 -10.17 65.31
C GLY A 827 -19.80 -9.08 66.34
N THR A 828 -18.81 -8.77 67.19
CA THR A 828 -18.96 -7.66 68.15
C THR A 828 -18.83 -6.33 67.43
N ASP A 829 -19.90 -5.55 67.44
CA ASP A 829 -19.98 -4.25 66.80
C ASP A 829 -19.82 -3.10 67.78
N LEU A 830 -18.90 -2.20 67.45
CA LEU A 830 -18.63 -0.95 68.13
C LEU A 830 -18.99 0.23 67.20
N VAL A 831 -20.04 0.95 67.57
CA VAL A 831 -20.50 2.12 66.81
C VAL A 831 -20.31 3.39 67.64
N PHE A 832 -19.66 4.39 67.04
CA PHE A 832 -19.55 5.74 67.56
C PHE A 832 -20.49 6.66 66.80
N LEU A 833 -21.24 7.50 67.49
CA LEU A 833 -22.03 8.57 66.87
C LEU A 833 -21.18 9.82 66.65
N GLY A 834 -21.51 10.54 65.60
CA GLY A 834 -20.85 11.79 65.22
C GLY A 834 -21.30 12.97 66.08
N THR A 835 -20.62 14.10 65.91
CA THR A 835 -20.87 15.29 66.75
C THR A 835 -22.17 16.05 66.41
N ALA A 836 -22.86 15.68 65.32
CA ALA A 836 -24.08 16.36 64.89
C ALA A 836 -25.29 16.03 65.79
N GLY A 837 -25.25 14.88 66.48
CA GLY A 837 -26.43 14.28 67.10
C GLY A 837 -27.43 13.78 66.05
N GLY A 838 -28.55 13.23 66.51
CA GLY A 838 -29.60 12.74 65.62
C GLY A 838 -30.43 11.63 66.23
N ALA A 839 -31.51 11.29 65.52
CA ALA A 839 -32.31 10.11 65.83
C ALA A 839 -31.75 8.90 65.08
N LEU A 840 -31.44 7.82 65.80
CA LEU A 840 -30.92 6.58 65.23
C LEU A 840 -31.70 5.37 65.75
N GLN A 841 -32.15 4.51 64.86
CA GLN A 841 -32.65 3.18 65.21
C GLN A 841 -31.51 2.16 65.18
N VAL A 842 -31.36 1.36 66.24
CA VAL A 842 -30.28 0.37 66.37
C VAL A 842 -30.81 -1.01 66.72
N SER A 843 -30.28 -2.06 66.10
CA SER A 843 -30.49 -3.45 66.54
C SER A 843 -29.20 -4.24 66.38
N ALA A 844 -29.01 -5.27 67.21
CA ALA A 844 -27.85 -6.18 67.17
C ALA A 844 -26.47 -5.50 67.23
N VAL A 845 -26.36 -4.31 67.84
CA VAL A 845 -25.07 -3.66 68.12
C VAL A 845 -24.71 -3.84 69.59
N GLU A 846 -23.51 -4.32 69.88
CA GLU A 846 -23.08 -4.62 71.26
C GLU A 846 -22.61 -3.39 72.03
N LEU A 847 -21.94 -2.42 71.38
CA LEU A 847 -21.38 -1.25 72.03
C LEU A 847 -21.66 0.02 71.21
N LEU A 848 -22.47 0.92 71.77
CA LEU A 848 -22.85 2.18 71.14
C LEU A 848 -22.40 3.37 72.00
N ILE A 849 -21.65 4.29 71.39
CA ILE A 849 -21.06 5.42 72.10
C ILE A 849 -21.49 6.71 71.41
N GLY A 850 -22.15 7.59 72.16
CA GLY A 850 -22.52 8.93 71.71
C GLY A 850 -21.35 9.90 71.68
N ASN A 851 -21.64 11.16 71.42
CA ASN A 851 -20.64 12.23 71.39
C ASN A 851 -21.24 13.56 71.91
N THR A 852 -20.64 14.70 71.55
CA THR A 852 -21.13 16.01 72.02
C THR A 852 -22.48 16.44 71.43
N GLY A 853 -22.99 15.72 70.42
CA GLY A 853 -24.30 15.96 69.82
C GLY A 853 -25.41 15.45 70.73
N THR A 854 -26.67 15.86 70.47
CA THR A 854 -27.82 15.26 71.19
C THR A 854 -28.21 13.96 70.50
N ASP A 855 -27.85 12.85 71.13
CA ASP A 855 -28.04 11.50 70.63
C ASP A 855 -29.37 10.92 71.14
N VAL A 856 -30.26 10.60 70.18
CA VAL A 856 -31.58 10.01 70.43
C VAL A 856 -31.63 8.63 69.80
N VAL A 857 -31.45 7.59 70.61
CA VAL A 857 -31.38 6.21 70.14
C VAL A 857 -32.67 5.46 70.45
N THR A 858 -33.17 4.71 69.47
CA THR A 858 -34.27 3.75 69.64
C THR A 858 -33.78 2.35 69.32
N LEU A 859 -33.91 1.42 70.26
CA LEU A 859 -33.61 0.02 70.02
C LEU A 859 -34.73 -0.62 69.18
N ALA A 860 -34.36 -1.55 68.30
CA ALA A 860 -35.29 -2.32 67.48
C ALA A 860 -35.06 -3.82 67.66
N GLY A 861 -36.08 -4.62 67.30
CA GLY A 861 -36.04 -6.08 67.45
C GLY A 861 -36.87 -6.57 68.64
N ASN A 862 -36.55 -7.78 69.12
CA ASN A 862 -37.23 -8.44 70.24
C ASN A 862 -36.24 -8.72 71.37
N GLY A 863 -36.01 -7.73 72.24
CA GLY A 863 -35.07 -7.79 73.35
C GLY A 863 -33.61 -7.60 72.94
N ASN A 864 -32.98 -6.58 73.50
CA ASN A 864 -31.63 -6.17 73.19
C ASN A 864 -30.69 -6.39 74.38
N THR A 865 -29.40 -6.61 74.10
CA THR A 865 -28.34 -6.54 75.11
C THR A 865 -27.26 -5.63 74.57
N ILE A 866 -27.13 -4.43 75.14
CA ILE A 866 -26.26 -3.38 74.61
C ILE A 866 -25.55 -2.66 75.74
N VAL A 867 -24.29 -2.28 75.49
CA VAL A 867 -23.55 -1.35 76.33
C VAL A 867 -23.60 0.03 75.68
N VAL A 868 -24.01 1.05 76.43
CA VAL A 868 -24.11 2.42 75.93
C VAL A 868 -23.26 3.39 76.73
N ARG A 869 -22.80 4.47 76.09
CA ARG A 869 -22.11 5.60 76.73
C ARG A 869 -22.53 6.90 76.09
N ASP A 870 -22.54 7.95 76.89
CA ASP A 870 -22.62 9.34 76.42
C ASP A 870 -23.83 9.58 75.48
N LEU A 871 -24.96 8.92 75.76
CA LEU A 871 -26.24 9.13 75.06
C LEU A 871 -27.18 10.00 75.90
N GLU A 872 -27.94 10.89 75.27
CA GLU A 872 -28.94 11.73 75.96
C GLU A 872 -30.30 11.05 76.07
N THR A 873 -30.73 10.28 75.06
CA THR A 873 -32.02 9.58 75.07
C THR A 873 -31.90 8.17 74.52
N LEU A 874 -32.45 7.20 75.25
CA LEU A 874 -32.53 5.80 74.84
C LEU A 874 -33.96 5.28 75.02
N THR A 875 -34.54 4.79 73.94
CA THR A 875 -35.85 4.12 73.94
C THR A 875 -35.63 2.65 73.65
N GLY A 876 -36.18 1.76 74.48
CA GLY A 876 -36.19 0.33 74.22
C GLY A 876 -37.18 -0.08 73.14
N SER A 877 -37.37 -1.38 73.04
CA SER A 877 -38.14 -2.09 72.04
C SER A 877 -39.16 -3.02 72.70
N ALA A 878 -39.79 -3.89 71.91
CA ALA A 878 -40.57 -4.98 72.50
C ALA A 878 -39.61 -6.10 72.98
N GLY A 879 -39.95 -6.79 74.06
CA GLY A 879 -39.13 -7.87 74.61
C GLY A 879 -38.45 -7.46 75.90
N ASN A 880 -37.34 -8.12 76.27
CA ASN A 880 -36.57 -7.76 77.45
C ASN A 880 -35.29 -7.08 77.01
N ASP A 881 -35.22 -5.76 77.19
CA ASP A 881 -34.03 -4.97 76.94
C ASP A 881 -33.14 -4.91 78.18
N LEU A 882 -31.88 -5.31 78.01
CA LEU A 882 -30.80 -5.22 78.98
C LEU A 882 -29.77 -4.19 78.51
N VAL A 883 -29.79 -3.02 79.13
CA VAL A 883 -28.86 -1.94 78.84
C VAL A 883 -27.84 -1.84 79.98
N THR A 884 -26.56 -1.83 79.62
CA THR A 884 -25.47 -1.55 80.57
C THR A 884 -24.83 -0.21 80.22
N LEU A 885 -24.71 0.68 81.20
CA LEU A 885 -24.00 1.93 81.03
C LEU A 885 -22.49 1.69 81.16
N GLY A 886 -21.70 2.39 80.35
CA GLY A 886 -20.25 2.28 80.40
C GLY A 886 -19.63 2.93 81.64
N ASN A 887 -18.32 3.11 81.61
CA ASN A 887 -17.55 3.59 82.76
C ASN A 887 -17.50 5.13 82.91
N THR A 888 -18.15 5.88 82.01
CA THR A 888 -18.37 7.33 82.15
C THR A 888 -19.61 7.59 83.01
N GLY A 889 -19.75 8.80 83.56
CA GLY A 889 -20.99 9.17 84.26
C GLY A 889 -22.03 9.60 83.24
N ASN A 890 -23.21 8.99 83.27
CA ASN A 890 -24.23 9.17 82.24
C ASN A 890 -25.38 10.05 82.74
N THR A 891 -25.90 10.92 81.88
CA THR A 891 -27.16 11.63 82.12
C THR A 891 -28.13 11.25 81.00
N LEU A 892 -29.01 10.29 81.26
CA LEU A 892 -29.76 9.58 80.22
C LEU A 892 -31.26 9.59 80.50
N ALA A 893 -32.05 10.01 79.50
CA ALA A 893 -33.49 9.81 79.48
C ALA A 893 -33.83 8.44 78.89
N VAL A 894 -34.51 7.58 79.65
CA VAL A 894 -34.86 6.22 79.23
C VAL A 894 -36.37 6.02 79.08
N SER A 895 -36.78 5.20 78.14
CA SER A 895 -38.16 4.75 78.01
C SER A 895 -38.22 3.31 77.51
N ALA A 896 -39.27 2.57 77.89
CA ALA A 896 -39.50 1.19 77.44
C ALA A 896 -38.30 0.23 77.62
N LEU A 897 -37.54 0.36 78.72
CA LEU A 897 -36.47 -0.58 79.09
C LEU A 897 -36.93 -1.46 80.25
N GLU A 898 -36.55 -2.74 80.25
CA GLU A 898 -36.84 -3.67 81.34
C GLU A 898 -35.70 -3.75 82.35
N THR A 899 -34.44 -3.67 81.91
CA THR A 899 -33.27 -3.73 82.80
C THR A 899 -32.21 -2.71 82.42
N LEU A 900 -31.78 -1.91 83.40
CA LEU A 900 -30.71 -0.93 83.28
C LEU A 900 -29.66 -1.15 84.37
N VAL A 901 -28.42 -1.38 83.95
CA VAL A 901 -27.28 -1.55 84.85
C VAL A 901 -26.35 -0.37 84.66
N GLY A 902 -26.08 0.37 85.73
CA GLY A 902 -25.11 1.47 85.71
C GLY A 902 -23.66 1.00 85.69
N GLY A 903 -22.78 1.98 85.56
CA GLY A 903 -21.35 1.78 85.45
C GLY A 903 -20.59 2.13 86.73
N THR A 904 -19.32 2.47 86.56
CA THR A 904 -18.48 3.04 87.64
C THR A 904 -18.56 4.56 87.72
N GLY A 905 -19.17 5.20 86.71
CA GLY A 905 -19.43 6.63 86.69
C GLY A 905 -20.63 6.98 87.57
N THR A 906 -20.88 8.28 87.77
CA THR A 906 -22.11 8.72 88.43
C THR A 906 -23.22 8.81 87.40
N ASP A 907 -24.22 7.95 87.55
CA ASP A 907 -25.32 7.79 86.61
C ASP A 907 -26.59 8.49 87.13
N ALA A 908 -27.14 9.36 86.28
CA ALA A 908 -28.36 10.11 86.50
C ALA A 908 -29.38 9.80 85.40
N ILE A 909 -30.42 9.06 85.77
CA ILE A 909 -31.41 8.50 84.84
C ILE A 909 -32.77 9.15 85.07
N SER A 910 -33.44 9.51 83.96
CA SER A 910 -34.83 10.00 83.97
C SER A 910 -35.71 9.07 83.16
N ILE A 911 -36.81 8.60 83.72
CA ILE A 911 -37.85 7.88 82.98
C ILE A 911 -38.63 8.89 82.14
N ASN A 912 -38.71 8.67 80.83
CA ASN A 912 -39.29 9.61 79.86
C ASN A 912 -40.59 9.08 79.23
N VAL A 913 -41.48 8.53 80.07
CA VAL A 913 -42.83 8.11 79.66
C VAL A 913 -43.86 8.63 80.65
N THR A 914 -45.05 9.01 80.16
CA THR A 914 -46.14 9.52 81.01
C THR A 914 -47.14 8.43 81.45
N THR A 915 -46.89 7.17 81.06
CA THR A 915 -47.77 6.03 81.36
C THR A 915 -47.29 5.20 82.55
N GLY A 916 -46.13 5.53 83.10
CA GLY A 916 -45.39 4.68 84.04
C GLY A 916 -44.49 3.67 83.34
N SER A 917 -43.47 3.19 84.06
CA SER A 917 -42.49 2.20 83.63
C SER A 917 -42.30 1.10 84.67
N ASN A 918 -41.89 -0.10 84.24
CA ASN A 918 -41.41 -1.16 85.13
C ASN A 918 -39.93 -1.41 84.81
N LEU A 919 -39.03 -1.07 85.73
CA LEU A 919 -37.60 -1.08 85.47
C LEU A 919 -36.84 -1.79 86.59
N LEU A 920 -36.03 -2.78 86.23
CA LEU A 920 -35.00 -3.33 87.11
C LEU A 920 -33.73 -2.48 86.98
N VAL A 921 -33.26 -1.88 88.07
CA VAL A 921 -32.03 -1.07 88.08
C VAL A 921 -30.97 -1.63 89.01
N SER A 922 -29.69 -1.46 88.67
CA SER A 922 -28.58 -1.71 89.59
C SER A 922 -27.44 -0.74 89.30
N ALA A 923 -26.67 -0.38 90.32
CA ALA A 923 -25.53 0.54 90.20
C ALA A 923 -25.88 1.92 89.58
N ILE A 924 -27.06 2.46 89.88
CA ILE A 924 -27.48 3.81 89.47
C ILE A 924 -27.51 4.72 90.71
N GLU A 925 -26.95 5.93 90.60
CA GLU A 925 -26.89 6.88 91.72
C GLU A 925 -28.12 7.79 91.82
N THR A 926 -28.72 8.18 90.69
CA THR A 926 -29.92 9.03 90.65
C THR A 926 -30.94 8.50 89.66
N LEU A 927 -32.18 8.32 90.10
CA LEU A 927 -33.30 7.89 89.26
C LEU A 927 -34.50 8.81 89.49
N THR A 928 -34.99 9.42 88.42
CA THR A 928 -36.18 10.29 88.44
C THR A 928 -37.26 9.67 87.58
N GLY A 929 -38.43 9.39 88.17
CA GLY A 929 -39.62 8.99 87.43
C GLY A 929 -40.33 10.18 86.79
N ASN A 930 -41.53 9.95 86.27
CA ASN A 930 -42.36 10.93 85.61
C ASN A 930 -43.82 10.78 86.09
N THR A 931 -44.76 11.36 85.36
CA THR A 931 -46.18 11.11 85.58
C THR A 931 -46.52 9.68 85.14
N GLY A 932 -47.34 8.98 85.92
CA GLY A 932 -47.63 7.56 85.68
C GLY A 932 -47.41 6.76 86.95
N ALA A 933 -47.44 5.43 86.85
CA ALA A 933 -47.04 4.55 87.94
C ALA A 933 -45.70 3.92 87.59
N ASP A 934 -44.62 4.54 88.05
CA ASP A 934 -43.26 4.04 87.92
C ASP A 934 -42.98 3.01 89.03
N ILE A 935 -42.64 1.80 88.60
CA ILE A 935 -42.33 0.64 89.44
C ILE A 935 -40.87 0.29 89.21
N VAL A 936 -40.04 0.48 90.23
CA VAL A 936 -38.61 0.18 90.15
C VAL A 936 -38.27 -0.96 91.10
N THR A 937 -37.54 -1.94 90.60
CA THR A 937 -36.93 -3.00 91.41
C THR A 937 -35.43 -2.81 91.41
N LEU A 938 -34.78 -2.95 92.57
CA LEU A 938 -33.33 -2.86 92.68
C LEU A 938 -32.69 -4.24 92.52
N GLY A 939 -31.48 -4.25 91.95
CA GLY A 939 -30.66 -5.45 91.80
C GLY A 939 -30.24 -6.05 93.13
N SER A 940 -29.69 -7.27 93.09
CA SER A 940 -29.32 -8.02 94.30
C SER A 940 -28.12 -7.49 95.09
N ALA A 941 -27.30 -6.61 94.51
CA ALA A 941 -26.25 -5.88 95.22
C ALA A 941 -26.86 -4.80 96.12
N GLY A 942 -26.14 -4.32 97.14
CA GLY A 942 -26.61 -3.20 97.94
C GLY A 942 -26.55 -1.89 97.16
N ASN A 943 -27.62 -1.11 97.15
CA ASN A 943 -27.75 0.09 96.33
C ASN A 943 -27.71 1.36 97.18
N THR A 944 -27.12 2.44 96.64
CA THR A 944 -27.23 3.79 97.19
C THR A 944 -27.83 4.68 96.12
N LEU A 945 -29.11 5.02 96.25
CA LEU A 945 -29.89 5.63 95.16
C LEU A 945 -30.65 6.85 95.66
N VAL A 946 -30.59 7.92 94.87
CA VAL A 946 -31.47 9.09 95.02
C VAL A 946 -32.66 8.89 94.09
N VAL A 947 -33.87 8.82 94.65
CA VAL A 947 -35.11 8.66 93.88
C VAL A 947 -35.94 9.93 93.89
N SER A 948 -36.69 10.18 92.83
CA SER A 948 -37.58 11.34 92.71
C SER A 948 -38.76 10.96 91.82
N ALA A 949 -39.98 11.40 92.18
CA ALA A 949 -41.19 11.16 91.39
C ALA A 949 -41.38 9.67 91.00
N LEU A 950 -41.21 8.76 91.96
CA LEU A 950 -41.38 7.33 91.79
C LEU A 950 -42.53 6.85 92.68
N GLU A 951 -43.43 6.01 92.17
CA GLU A 951 -44.59 5.53 92.92
C GLU A 951 -44.31 4.23 93.69
N THR A 952 -43.48 3.32 93.14
CA THR A 952 -43.15 2.04 93.78
C THR A 952 -41.68 1.71 93.66
N LEU A 953 -41.06 1.37 94.79
CA LEU A 953 -39.66 0.93 94.87
C LEU A 953 -39.55 -0.37 95.67
N THR A 954 -39.00 -1.41 95.05
CA THR A 954 -38.69 -2.68 95.72
C THR A 954 -37.19 -2.87 95.79
N GLY A 955 -36.65 -3.01 97.00
CA GLY A 955 -35.24 -3.30 97.23
C GLY A 955 -34.86 -4.75 96.88
N GLY A 956 -33.55 -4.97 96.82
CA GLY A 956 -32.91 -6.24 96.53
C GLY A 956 -32.61 -7.07 97.78
N ALA A 957 -31.66 -8.01 97.64
CA ALA A 957 -31.17 -8.82 98.77
C ALA A 957 -29.98 -8.15 99.51
N GLY A 958 -29.35 -7.16 98.88
CA GLY A 958 -28.30 -6.34 99.47
C GLY A 958 -28.87 -5.26 100.36
N THR A 959 -28.01 -4.54 101.08
CA THR A 959 -28.44 -3.40 101.90
C THR A 959 -28.69 -2.18 101.04
N ASP A 960 -29.94 -1.73 100.99
CA ASP A 960 -30.38 -0.62 100.17
C ASP A 960 -30.54 0.67 100.99
N VAL A 961 -29.91 1.74 100.50
CA VAL A 961 -29.93 3.08 101.07
C VAL A 961 -30.53 4.05 100.06
N ILE A 962 -31.75 4.48 100.33
CA ILE A 962 -32.55 5.30 99.42
C ILE A 962 -32.74 6.69 100.01
N ARG A 963 -32.56 7.71 99.17
CA ARG A 963 -32.84 9.11 99.53
C ARG A 963 -33.88 9.71 98.59
N ILE A 964 -34.91 10.33 99.14
CA ILE A 964 -35.88 11.09 98.36
C ILE A 964 -35.25 12.43 97.96
N GLY A 965 -35.25 12.70 96.66
CA GLY A 965 -34.53 13.82 96.04
C GLY A 965 -35.36 15.11 95.87
N VAL A 966 -36.69 15.02 95.83
CA VAL A 966 -37.58 16.17 95.59
C VAL A 966 -37.95 16.91 96.88
N THR A 967 -37.83 18.23 96.90
CA THR A 967 -38.15 19.04 98.09
C THR A 967 -39.64 19.28 98.31
N THR A 968 -40.51 18.81 97.41
CA THR A 968 -41.97 18.98 97.48
C THR A 968 -42.68 17.90 98.30
N GLY A 969 -41.96 16.86 98.72
CA GLY A 969 -42.53 15.64 99.28
C GLY A 969 -42.72 14.55 98.21
N SER A 970 -42.81 13.29 98.62
CA SER A 970 -43.07 12.14 97.75
C SER A 970 -44.04 11.15 98.39
N ASP A 971 -44.90 10.56 97.56
CA ASP A 971 -45.75 9.42 97.92
C ASP A 971 -45.12 8.15 97.35
N LEU A 972 -44.49 7.33 98.19
CA LEU A 972 -43.71 6.17 97.74
C LEU A 972 -44.16 4.87 98.44
N LEU A 973 -44.52 3.86 97.65
CA LEU A 973 -44.66 2.49 98.14
C LEU A 973 -43.28 1.83 98.14
N VAL A 974 -42.79 1.40 99.31
CA VAL A 974 -41.51 0.70 99.44
C VAL A 974 -41.67 -0.72 99.94
N SER A 975 -40.82 -1.63 99.47
CA SER A 975 -40.68 -2.99 100.01
C SER A 975 -39.22 -3.38 100.02
N SER A 976 -38.78 -4.12 101.06
CA SER A 976 -37.41 -4.63 101.15
C SER A 976 -36.31 -3.55 101.05
N VAL A 977 -36.58 -2.33 101.51
CA VAL A 977 -35.58 -1.25 101.59
C VAL A 977 -35.13 -1.09 103.03
N GLU A 978 -33.81 -1.20 103.30
CA GLU A 978 -33.27 -1.15 104.67
C GLU A 978 -33.17 0.26 105.23
N THR A 979 -32.84 1.26 104.41
CA THR A 979 -32.70 2.67 104.84
C THR A 979 -33.40 3.60 103.86
N LEU A 980 -34.32 4.42 104.36
CA LEU A 980 -34.99 5.45 103.59
C LEU A 980 -34.86 6.81 104.29
N VAL A 981 -34.33 7.77 103.54
CA VAL A 981 -34.08 9.14 104.00
C VAL A 981 -34.98 10.08 103.20
N GLY A 982 -35.92 10.73 103.87
CA GLY A 982 -36.71 11.82 103.30
C GLY A 982 -35.95 13.14 103.28
N ASN A 983 -36.69 14.22 103.09
CA ASN A 983 -36.16 15.57 102.99
C ASN A 983 -37.03 16.57 103.77
N THR A 984 -37.12 17.83 103.31
CA THR A 984 -37.90 18.88 103.99
C THR A 984 -39.36 18.95 103.51
N GLY A 985 -39.68 18.30 102.39
CA GLY A 985 -41.04 18.14 101.89
C GLY A 985 -41.80 17.10 102.70
N ALA A 986 -43.12 17.01 102.50
CA ALA A 986 -43.93 16.01 103.20
C ALA A 986 -43.79 14.65 102.51
N ASP A 987 -42.96 13.77 103.06
CA ASP A 987 -42.71 12.44 102.53
C ASP A 987 -43.67 11.42 103.16
N ILE A 988 -44.50 10.82 102.32
CA ILE A 988 -45.49 9.79 102.67
C ILE A 988 -45.01 8.45 102.12
N VAL A 989 -44.70 7.54 103.05
CA VAL A 989 -44.19 6.21 102.70
C VAL A 989 -45.21 5.15 103.10
N THR A 990 -45.56 4.29 102.16
CA THR A 990 -46.34 3.08 102.44
C THR A 990 -45.41 1.88 102.36
N LEU A 991 -45.45 0.99 103.33
CA LEU A 991 -44.70 -0.26 103.31
C LEU A 991 -45.53 -1.34 102.60
N GLY A 992 -44.88 -2.19 101.81
CA GLY A 992 -45.55 -3.24 101.05
C GLY A 992 -46.07 -4.39 101.92
N SER A 993 -46.70 -5.38 101.29
CA SER A 993 -47.39 -6.48 101.96
C SER A 993 -46.50 -7.63 102.48
N ALA A 994 -45.17 -7.48 102.36
CA ALA A 994 -44.21 -8.32 103.07
C ALA A 994 -43.92 -7.71 104.45
N GLY A 995 -43.40 -8.48 105.41
CA GLY A 995 -42.91 -7.87 106.66
C GLY A 995 -41.65 -7.05 106.39
N ASN A 996 -41.70 -5.74 106.61
CA ASN A 996 -40.59 -4.83 106.29
C ASN A 996 -39.73 -4.54 107.52
N THR A 997 -38.43 -4.32 107.31
CA THR A 997 -37.52 -3.77 108.33
C THR A 997 -36.86 -2.53 107.75
N LEU A 998 -37.26 -1.35 108.24
CA LEU A 998 -36.86 -0.07 107.67
C LEU A 998 -36.22 0.84 108.73
N LEU A 999 -35.07 1.44 108.40
CA LEU A 999 -34.55 2.61 109.08
C LEU A 999 -35.06 3.87 108.35
N ALA A 1000 -35.98 4.59 109.00
CA ALA A 1000 -36.60 5.81 108.51
C ALA A 1000 -35.91 7.05 109.08
N LEU A 1001 -35.51 7.97 108.20
CA LEU A 1001 -34.95 9.26 108.58
C LEU A 1001 -35.72 10.37 107.87
N ALA A 1002 -36.13 11.41 108.62
CA ALA A 1002 -36.79 12.59 108.06
C ALA A 1002 -37.99 12.26 107.16
N LEU A 1003 -38.87 11.35 107.64
CA LEU A 1003 -40.14 11.03 107.00
C LEU A 1003 -41.29 11.57 107.84
N GLU A 1004 -42.31 12.13 107.19
CA GLU A 1004 -43.47 12.73 107.86
C GLU A 1004 -44.62 11.73 108.06
N THR A 1005 -44.79 10.77 107.16
CA THR A 1005 -45.83 9.74 107.27
C THR A 1005 -45.30 8.37 106.87
N ILE A 1006 -45.56 7.36 107.72
CA ILE A 1006 -45.32 5.94 107.41
C ILE A 1006 -46.61 5.15 107.64
N THR A 1007 -47.07 4.44 106.61
CA THR A 1007 -48.18 3.48 106.72
C THR A 1007 -47.63 2.09 106.48
N GLY A 1008 -47.77 1.19 107.45
CA GLY A 1008 -47.40 -0.22 107.27
C GLY A 1008 -48.36 -0.97 106.34
N GLY A 1009 -47.90 -2.12 105.86
CA GLY A 1009 -48.61 -3.00 104.95
C GLY A 1009 -49.26 -4.17 105.67
N ALA A 1010 -49.52 -5.24 104.92
CA ALA A 1010 -49.75 -6.54 105.52
C ALA A 1010 -48.40 -7.17 105.90
N GLY A 1011 -48.33 -7.92 107.01
CA GLY A 1011 -47.07 -8.50 107.47
C GLY A 1011 -46.73 -8.01 108.87
N THR A 1012 -45.48 -8.18 109.29
CA THR A 1012 -44.97 -7.58 110.52
C THR A 1012 -43.93 -6.54 110.17
N ASP A 1013 -44.30 -5.27 110.30
CA ASP A 1013 -43.45 -4.13 109.97
C ASP A 1013 -42.68 -3.66 111.20
N LEU A 1014 -41.36 -3.57 111.03
CA LEU A 1014 -40.39 -3.07 111.98
C LEU A 1014 -39.77 -1.78 111.45
N VAL A 1015 -40.04 -0.66 112.10
CA VAL A 1015 -39.48 0.64 111.73
C VAL A 1015 -38.57 1.14 112.85
N PHE A 1016 -37.34 1.51 112.49
CA PHE A 1016 -36.41 2.25 113.34
C PHE A 1016 -36.40 3.71 112.91
N LEU A 1017 -36.43 4.64 113.86
CA LEU A 1017 -36.24 6.05 113.60
C LEU A 1017 -34.77 6.44 113.72
N GLY A 1018 -34.34 7.42 112.92
CA GLY A 1018 -32.99 7.97 112.97
C GLY A 1018 -32.67 8.68 114.29
N SER A 1019 -31.40 9.03 114.49
CA SER A 1019 -30.93 9.71 115.71
C SER A 1019 -31.34 11.18 115.85
N ALA A 1020 -31.86 11.79 114.78
CA ALA A 1020 -32.50 13.11 114.84
C ALA A 1020 -33.87 13.01 115.51
N GLY A 1021 -34.42 14.11 116.03
CA GLY A 1021 -35.80 14.08 116.54
C GLY A 1021 -36.80 14.00 115.39
N ASN A 1022 -37.75 13.07 115.48
CA ASN A 1022 -38.72 12.81 114.41
C ASN A 1022 -40.12 13.29 114.81
N SER A 1023 -40.90 13.76 113.83
CA SER A 1023 -42.32 14.06 113.97
C SER A 1023 -43.08 13.29 112.91
N LEU A 1024 -43.66 12.15 113.29
CA LEU A 1024 -44.13 11.14 112.34
C LEU A 1024 -45.61 10.79 112.55
N LEU A 1025 -46.38 10.75 111.48
CA LEU A 1025 -47.69 10.11 111.44
C LEU A 1025 -47.52 8.63 111.09
N VAL A 1026 -48.00 7.73 111.94
CA VAL A 1026 -47.84 6.28 111.75
C VAL A 1026 -49.20 5.59 111.74
N SER A 1027 -49.42 4.68 110.80
CA SER A 1027 -50.57 3.79 110.81
C SER A 1027 -50.13 2.38 110.43
N ALA A 1028 -50.79 1.35 110.98
CA ALA A 1028 -50.59 -0.05 110.59
C ALA A 1028 -49.13 -0.58 110.66
N VAL A 1029 -48.29 -0.01 111.53
CA VAL A 1029 -46.93 -0.53 111.82
C VAL A 1029 -46.96 -1.32 113.12
N GLU A 1030 -46.43 -2.55 113.11
CA GLU A 1030 -46.48 -3.44 114.29
C GLU A 1030 -45.42 -3.12 115.35
N LEU A 1031 -44.21 -2.71 114.95
CA LEU A 1031 -43.12 -2.39 115.88
C LEU A 1031 -42.37 -1.13 115.43
N LEU A 1032 -42.40 -0.10 116.27
CA LEU A 1032 -41.71 1.17 116.05
C LEU A 1032 -40.70 1.42 117.17
N ILE A 1033 -39.46 1.71 116.79
CA ILE A 1033 -38.35 1.94 117.70
C ILE A 1033 -37.78 3.33 117.42
N GLY A 1034 -37.77 4.19 118.43
CA GLY A 1034 -37.22 5.54 118.35
C GLY A 1034 -35.70 5.56 118.37
N GLY A 1035 -35.15 6.75 118.11
CA GLY A 1035 -33.72 7.03 118.12
C GLY A 1035 -33.27 7.67 119.43
N THR A 1036 -32.12 8.35 119.39
CA THR A 1036 -31.64 9.17 120.51
C THR A 1036 -32.21 10.60 120.52
N GLY A 1037 -32.92 10.97 119.46
CA GLY A 1037 -33.57 12.27 119.32
C GLY A 1037 -34.87 12.36 120.12
N THR A 1038 -35.57 13.49 120.02
CA THR A 1038 -36.93 13.59 120.57
C THR A 1038 -37.93 13.15 119.51
N ASP A 1039 -38.55 12.01 119.71
CA ASP A 1039 -39.49 11.37 118.79
C ASP A 1039 -40.94 11.62 119.22
N VAL A 1040 -41.68 12.26 118.32
CA VAL A 1040 -43.10 12.57 118.45
C VAL A 1040 -43.87 11.81 117.38
N VAL A 1041 -44.66 10.83 117.81
CA VAL A 1041 -45.46 10.00 116.91
C VAL A 1041 -46.93 10.27 117.11
N THR A 1042 -47.64 10.50 116.02
CA THR A 1042 -49.10 10.53 115.98
C THR A 1042 -49.59 9.25 115.30
N LEU A 1043 -50.52 8.52 115.92
CA LEU A 1043 -51.14 7.35 115.30
C LEU A 1043 -52.27 7.82 114.39
N GLY A 1044 -52.36 7.30 113.17
CA GLY A 1044 -53.36 7.68 112.17
C GLY A 1044 -54.79 7.27 112.57
N GLY A 1045 -55.81 7.83 111.90
CA GLY A 1045 -57.21 7.69 112.29
C GLY A 1045 -57.88 6.30 112.14
N ALA A 1046 -57.09 5.25 111.88
CA ALA A 1046 -57.54 3.85 111.79
C ALA A 1046 -57.33 3.12 113.13
N ASN A 1047 -57.73 1.84 113.24
CA ASN A 1047 -57.37 1.05 114.42
C ASN A 1047 -55.88 0.71 114.38
N ASN A 1048 -55.12 1.12 115.39
CA ASN A 1048 -53.69 0.86 115.48
C ASN A 1048 -53.39 -0.16 116.59
N THR A 1049 -52.52 -1.12 116.30
CA THR A 1049 -51.94 -2.02 117.31
C THR A 1049 -50.43 -2.03 117.12
N ILE A 1050 -49.71 -1.35 118.01
CA ILE A 1050 -48.28 -1.06 117.83
C ILE A 1050 -47.50 -1.32 119.10
N ILE A 1051 -46.33 -1.94 118.96
CA ILE A 1051 -45.32 -2.02 120.02
C ILE A 1051 -44.36 -0.85 119.84
N VAL A 1052 -44.13 -0.07 120.89
CA VAL A 1052 -43.22 1.08 120.85
C VAL A 1052 -42.05 0.91 121.83
N ARG A 1053 -40.87 1.40 121.44
CA ARG A 1053 -39.65 1.44 122.27
C ARG A 1053 -38.90 2.74 122.03
N ASP A 1054 -38.40 3.35 123.09
CA ASP A 1054 -37.50 4.51 123.01
C ASP A 1054 -38.14 5.71 122.26
N LEU A 1055 -39.45 5.93 122.44
CA LEU A 1055 -40.18 7.11 121.97
C LEU A 1055 -40.49 8.07 123.12
N GLU A 1056 -40.44 9.37 122.87
CA GLU A 1056 -40.77 10.41 123.86
C GLU A 1056 -42.25 10.78 123.89
N THR A 1057 -42.94 10.82 122.74
CA THR A 1057 -44.36 11.18 122.67
C THR A 1057 -45.14 10.31 121.69
N VAL A 1058 -46.28 9.78 122.11
CA VAL A 1058 -47.23 9.05 121.25
C VAL A 1058 -48.64 9.61 121.45
N THR A 1059 -49.30 10.04 120.38
CA THR A 1059 -50.66 10.62 120.42
C THR A 1059 -51.58 9.89 119.46
N GLY A 1060 -52.75 9.43 119.91
CA GLY A 1060 -53.79 8.89 119.03
C GLY A 1060 -54.54 9.99 118.27
N SER A 1061 -55.08 9.67 117.08
CA SER A 1061 -55.85 10.64 116.27
C SER A 1061 -57.24 10.16 115.80
N GLY A 1062 -57.75 9.07 116.39
CA GLY A 1062 -59.07 8.47 116.13
C GLY A 1062 -58.97 7.00 115.75
N GLY A 1063 -60.01 6.20 115.98
CA GLY A 1063 -59.94 4.73 115.87
C GLY A 1063 -59.83 4.06 117.25
N ILE A 1064 -59.47 2.77 117.29
CA ILE A 1064 -59.05 2.09 118.53
C ILE A 1064 -57.53 1.94 118.49
N ASP A 1065 -56.83 2.70 119.33
CA ASP A 1065 -55.39 2.70 119.48
C ASP A 1065 -54.97 1.81 120.66
N THR A 1066 -54.23 0.74 120.34
CA THR A 1066 -53.59 -0.16 121.31
C THR A 1066 -52.08 -0.06 121.18
N VAL A 1067 -51.45 0.61 122.14
CA VAL A 1067 -49.99 0.70 122.23
C VAL A 1067 -49.51 -0.31 123.27
N THR A 1068 -48.45 -1.06 122.98
CA THR A 1068 -47.78 -1.91 123.95
C THR A 1068 -46.35 -1.41 124.15
N LEU A 1069 -45.95 -1.17 125.40
CA LEU A 1069 -44.58 -0.80 125.70
C LEU A 1069 -43.67 -2.03 125.55
N GLY A 1070 -42.58 -1.87 124.80
CA GLY A 1070 -41.56 -2.90 124.66
C GLY A 1070 -40.72 -3.12 125.93
N ASN A 1071 -39.64 -3.88 125.79
CA ASN A 1071 -38.79 -4.33 126.89
C ASN A 1071 -37.65 -3.36 127.27
N THR A 1072 -37.68 -2.11 126.81
CA THR A 1072 -36.74 -1.04 127.18
C THR A 1072 -37.39 -0.05 128.17
N GLY A 1073 -36.58 0.65 128.96
CA GLY A 1073 -37.08 1.62 129.94
C GLY A 1073 -37.49 2.93 129.25
N ASN A 1074 -38.80 3.16 129.08
CA ASN A 1074 -39.32 4.30 128.33
C ASN A 1074 -39.78 5.46 129.25
N THR A 1075 -39.50 6.70 128.85
CA THR A 1075 -40.12 7.90 129.43
C THR A 1075 -41.08 8.48 128.39
N LEU A 1076 -42.27 7.89 128.29
CA LEU A 1076 -43.22 8.17 127.21
C LEU A 1076 -44.36 9.08 127.69
N VAL A 1077 -44.61 10.16 126.96
CA VAL A 1077 -45.84 10.96 127.09
C VAL A 1077 -46.87 10.42 126.12
N VAL A 1078 -48.00 9.94 126.66
CA VAL A 1078 -49.12 9.47 125.84
C VAL A 1078 -50.32 10.40 125.91
N SER A 1079 -51.07 10.53 124.82
CA SER A 1079 -52.37 11.19 124.84
C SER A 1079 -53.33 10.58 123.80
N ALA A 1080 -54.63 10.63 124.10
CA ALA A 1080 -55.69 10.15 123.21
C ALA A 1080 -55.55 8.68 122.75
N LEU A 1081 -55.07 7.77 123.63
CA LEU A 1081 -55.00 6.33 123.39
C LEU A 1081 -56.14 5.59 124.12
N GLU A 1082 -56.72 4.56 123.50
CA GLU A 1082 -57.72 3.68 124.15
C GLU A 1082 -57.07 2.64 125.06
N THR A 1083 -55.92 2.07 124.66
CA THR A 1083 -55.18 1.03 125.42
C THR A 1083 -53.67 1.29 125.35
N LEU A 1084 -52.99 1.24 126.51
CA LEU A 1084 -51.53 1.30 126.67
C LEU A 1084 -51.01 0.13 127.52
#